data_AF-A0A2E5XBZ4-F1
#
_entry.id   AF-A0A2E5XBZ4-F1
#
_cell.length_a   1.000
_cell.length_b   1.000
_cell.length_c   1.000
_cell.angle_alpha   90.00
_cell.angle_beta   90.00
_cell.angle_gamma   90.00
#
_symmetry.space_group_name_H-M   'P 1'
#
loop_
_entity.id
_entity.type
_entity.pdbx_description
1 polymer ?
#
loop_
_entity_poly.entity_id
_entity_poly.type
_entity_poly.pdbx_seq_one_letter_code
_entity_poly.pdbx_strand_id
1 'polypeptide(L)'
;MKKLYYNAILIAILFSFSILNAQNLQWTQPAPTGTGNATVAIYPGVTLNGQAVSTEGSLIGVFFENNSGILTCAGYVELDSDYISGSPVALAVWGTDAGEDNGLSTGDEMSFYLNVDGIDYTPNTINLTDPMTQQAVANSFAPNGLYGLSADFGGDEEPVELDLCTCSDGTSGNLVSGVFCILPASTNYCTDPASDNYCNVDGLTVYVGTSPGSENCLYGAVLGCTCESADNFDSSATVDDGSCTLIEGCSNPLADNYSLEGEGCESVNIANENCLISGCVCPFAVNYDPDATIDDGSCIAVSPICTDPTASNFDQGCENTNTQFTTEDCEYGGCIVENITWEYTITDANMTIQISSDVVSLNGDDVPNGSLIGAFFTNDNGNLQCAGYLEWNGDQLAIPVFASEAGFDNGFDNGEDITWLLKVGDETLSSQNISMNSTPPFSTSFTPNGFGQLLSASFACELSGVTGCTDASSYNYNENATIDDGSCYSLDWDVTITDCNMTILINNTQINSLDISLNNEAIPNGSVIGVFYENEDGQLVCGGSMEWTGTTGSVAAFGDDSSSSEIDGFQAGESLYTWLLLIGDQVISMDQNGATLSTMMPFSDNFGCNEFGELLSVNFEGDYILTYGCTDSNACNYDDTAIMDDDSCTYGQTWYADSDGDGLGNPNSTIEACNQEPGFVANNDDPCPDTANNPNNTTIWYFDGDQDGLGDIVNGAPVFTIAGCNYPGEDFVDNLDDPCPNDPTNSDIDGDGICDIDDNCVGQLDAIGECNGNCEADQDGDLICDDIDECVGTFDNCGV
;
A
#
# COMPACT_ATOMS: atom_id res chain seq x y z
N MET A 1 -0.13 43.63 70.80
CA MET A 1 -0.92 44.43 69.83
C MET A 1 -0.19 45.66 69.29
N LYS A 2 0.23 46.68 70.07
CA LYS A 2 1.01 47.82 69.51
C LYS A 2 2.34 47.46 68.79
N LYS A 3 2.94 46.29 69.04
CA LYS A 3 4.15 45.81 68.35
C LYS A 3 3.92 45.04 67.04
N LEU A 4 2.71 44.53 66.75
CA LEU A 4 2.44 43.92 65.44
C LEU A 4 2.20 44.99 64.35
N TYR A 5 1.66 46.15 64.74
CA TYR A 5 1.40 47.26 63.82
C TYR A 5 2.68 47.92 63.29
N TYR A 6 3.78 47.88 64.06
CA TYR A 6 5.07 48.44 63.63
C TYR A 6 5.82 47.54 62.64
N ASN A 7 5.78 46.21 62.82
CA ASN A 7 6.43 45.29 61.89
C ASN A 7 5.69 45.23 60.54
N ALA A 8 4.36 45.38 60.52
CA ALA A 8 3.60 45.49 59.27
C ALA A 8 3.96 46.77 58.48
N ILE A 9 4.18 47.90 59.16
CA ILE A 9 4.62 49.15 58.53
C ILE A 9 6.09 49.04 58.07
N LEU A 10 6.96 48.35 58.81
CA LEU A 10 8.35 48.16 58.41
C LEU A 10 8.49 47.26 57.16
N ILE A 11 7.65 46.22 57.04
CA ILE A 11 7.59 45.37 55.84
C ILE A 11 6.99 46.12 54.65
N ALA A 12 5.98 46.97 54.86
CA ALA A 12 5.38 47.77 53.79
C ALA A 12 6.30 48.90 53.28
N ILE A 13 7.17 49.48 54.13
CA ILE A 13 8.12 50.54 53.72
C ILE A 13 9.42 49.96 53.11
N LEU A 14 9.76 48.70 53.41
CA LEU A 14 10.86 47.98 52.75
C LEU A 14 10.46 47.37 51.39
N PHE A 15 9.17 47.36 51.05
CA PHE A 15 8.64 47.05 49.70
C PHE A 15 8.24 48.32 48.92
N SER A 16 8.92 49.43 49.20
CA SER A 16 8.83 50.67 48.42
C SER A 16 10.23 51.24 48.20
N PHE A 17 11.12 50.42 47.64
CA PHE A 17 12.20 50.94 46.81
C PHE A 17 11.58 51.37 45.48
N SER A 18 11.70 52.66 45.19
CA SER A 18 11.41 53.20 43.88
C SER A 18 12.46 52.66 42.92
N ILE A 19 12.15 51.59 42.20
CA ILE A 19 12.92 51.20 41.03
C ILE A 19 12.66 52.31 40.00
N LEU A 20 13.72 52.98 39.55
CA LEU A 20 13.67 53.80 38.34
C LEU A 20 13.70 52.84 37.16
N ASN A 21 12.57 52.18 36.91
CA ASN A 21 12.36 51.50 35.65
C ASN A 21 12.47 52.53 34.52
N ALA A 22 12.95 52.12 33.35
CA ALA A 22 12.51 52.70 32.09
C ALA A 22 10.98 52.82 32.13
N GLN A 23 10.42 53.94 31.67
CA GLN A 23 9.03 54.31 31.97
C GLN A 23 8.08 53.14 31.72
N ASN A 24 7.36 52.68 32.76
CA ASN A 24 6.28 51.69 32.60
C ASN A 24 5.23 52.25 31.63
N LEU A 25 5.34 51.84 30.37
CA LEU A 25 4.49 52.29 29.29
C LEU A 25 3.06 51.88 29.59
N GLN A 26 2.12 52.76 29.26
CA GLN A 26 0.70 52.49 29.50
C GLN A 26 0.12 51.76 28.30
N TRP A 27 0.34 50.44 28.26
CA TRP A 27 -0.21 49.48 27.29
C TRP A 27 -1.73 49.42 27.35
N THR A 28 -2.37 50.44 26.78
CA THR A 28 -3.81 50.63 26.75
C THR A 28 -4.20 50.86 25.31
N GLN A 29 -5.04 49.99 24.74
CA GLN A 29 -5.47 50.16 23.35
C GLN A 29 -6.17 51.52 23.18
N PRO A 30 -5.75 52.35 22.21
CA PRO A 30 -6.45 53.59 21.92
C PRO A 30 -7.84 53.29 21.34
N ALA A 31 -8.75 54.25 21.50
CA ALA A 31 -10.04 54.18 20.84
C ALA A 31 -9.84 54.38 19.31
N PRO A 32 -10.51 53.59 18.45
CA PRO A 32 -10.48 53.79 17.00
C PRO A 32 -10.84 55.23 16.60
N THR A 33 -9.97 55.85 15.81
CA THR A 33 -10.09 57.26 15.36
C THR A 33 -10.77 57.36 13.99
N GLY A 34 -11.26 58.56 13.66
CA GLY A 34 -11.95 58.83 12.40
C GLY A 34 -11.03 59.00 11.18
N THR A 35 -9.72 59.05 11.39
CA THR A 35 -8.70 59.32 10.36
C THR A 35 -8.02 58.08 9.79
N GLY A 36 -8.27 56.91 10.37
CA GLY A 36 -7.79 55.60 9.90
C GLY A 36 -6.53 55.11 10.61
N ASN A 37 -6.18 53.85 10.35
CA ASN A 37 -5.02 53.18 10.92
C ASN A 37 -4.00 52.80 9.85
N ALA A 38 -2.77 52.54 10.28
CA ALA A 38 -1.82 51.69 9.56
C ALA A 38 -1.90 50.25 10.09
N THR A 39 -1.40 49.30 9.31
CA THR A 39 -1.23 47.90 9.71
C THR A 39 0.26 47.54 9.63
N VAL A 40 0.80 47.01 10.72
CA VAL A 40 2.16 46.47 10.79
C VAL A 40 2.07 44.95 10.94
N ALA A 41 2.54 44.21 9.95
CA ALA A 41 2.71 42.77 10.03
C ALA A 41 4.01 42.45 10.77
N ILE A 42 3.92 41.72 11.87
CA ILE A 42 5.06 41.28 12.67
C ILE A 42 5.37 39.85 12.24
N TYR A 43 6.53 39.66 11.62
CA TYR A 43 7.00 38.32 11.22
C TYR A 43 7.65 37.60 12.41
N PRO A 44 7.66 36.26 12.43
CA PRO A 44 8.51 35.50 13.34
C PRO A 44 9.98 35.91 13.17
N GLY A 45 10.69 36.14 14.28
CA GLY A 45 12.07 36.63 14.26
C GLY A 45 12.26 38.06 14.78
N VAL A 46 11.34 38.58 15.61
CA VAL A 46 11.67 39.68 16.52
C VAL A 46 12.57 39.16 17.64
N THR A 47 13.62 39.91 17.97
CA THR A 47 14.58 39.55 19.02
C THR A 47 14.62 40.55 20.18
N LEU A 48 15.03 40.05 21.34
CA LEU A 48 15.41 40.81 22.53
C LEU A 48 16.87 40.45 22.82
N ASN A 49 17.78 41.44 22.79
CA ASN A 49 19.22 41.27 22.90
C ASN A 49 19.78 40.19 21.93
N GLY A 50 19.25 40.11 20.71
CA GLY A 50 19.59 39.11 19.70
C GLY A 50 19.00 37.71 19.90
N GLN A 51 18.28 37.44 21.00
CA GLN A 51 17.54 36.17 21.19
C GLN A 51 16.09 36.29 20.74
N ALA A 52 15.54 35.27 20.08
CA ALA A 52 14.16 35.29 19.61
C ALA A 52 13.17 35.37 20.79
N VAL A 53 12.17 36.27 20.69
CA VAL A 53 11.12 36.40 21.72
C VAL A 53 10.23 35.16 21.71
N SER A 54 10.38 34.33 22.74
CA SER A 54 9.70 33.03 22.88
C SER A 54 8.61 32.99 23.98
N THR A 55 8.46 34.05 24.77
CA THR A 55 7.47 34.14 25.85
C THR A 55 6.08 34.49 25.30
N GLU A 56 5.16 33.53 25.32
CA GLU A 56 3.74 33.72 25.02
C GLU A 56 3.13 34.82 25.92
N GLY A 57 2.37 35.74 25.33
CA GLY A 57 1.78 36.88 26.04
C GLY A 57 2.65 38.16 26.06
N SER A 58 3.84 38.14 25.43
CA SER A 58 4.63 39.35 25.19
C SER A 58 3.88 40.35 24.30
N LEU A 59 4.10 41.66 24.47
CA LEU A 59 3.40 42.69 23.68
C LEU A 59 4.37 43.46 22.78
N ILE A 60 3.99 43.73 21.54
CA ILE A 60 4.68 44.70 20.67
C ILE A 60 3.72 45.84 20.33
N GLY A 61 4.18 47.08 20.45
CA GLY A 61 3.35 48.25 20.23
C GLY A 61 4.09 49.45 19.69
N VAL A 62 3.31 50.38 19.12
CA VAL A 62 3.78 51.68 18.64
C VAL A 62 3.27 52.76 19.59
N PHE A 63 4.15 53.68 19.95
CA PHE A 63 3.88 54.82 20.81
C PHE A 63 4.25 56.12 20.09
N PHE A 64 3.65 57.23 20.55
CA PHE A 64 3.93 58.58 20.08
C PHE A 64 4.03 59.54 21.27
N GLU A 65 4.82 60.61 21.15
CA GLU A 65 4.86 61.67 22.15
C GLU A 65 3.70 62.64 21.92
N ASN A 66 2.78 62.73 22.89
CA ASN A 66 1.63 63.65 22.81
C ASN A 66 2.07 65.11 23.11
N ASN A 67 1.18 66.10 22.91
CA ASN A 67 1.49 67.53 23.11
C ASN A 67 1.90 67.91 24.56
N SER A 68 1.77 66.99 25.52
CA SER A 68 2.23 67.16 26.91
C SER A 68 3.60 66.53 27.19
N GLY A 69 4.25 65.93 26.20
CA GLY A 69 5.53 65.23 26.32
C GLY A 69 5.43 63.83 26.91
N ILE A 70 4.29 63.14 26.72
CA ILE A 70 4.02 61.81 27.30
C ILE A 70 3.87 60.78 26.19
N LEU A 71 4.67 59.71 26.26
CA LEU A 71 4.54 58.53 25.40
C LEU A 71 3.16 57.88 25.59
N THR A 72 2.38 57.86 24.51
CA THR A 72 1.01 57.38 24.47
C THR A 72 0.91 56.27 23.43
N CYS A 73 0.21 55.17 23.76
CA CYS A 73 0.08 54.03 22.87
C CYS A 73 -0.79 54.36 21.65
N ALA A 74 -0.25 54.23 20.44
CA ALA A 74 -0.99 54.29 19.18
C ALA A 74 -1.57 52.91 18.78
N GLY A 75 -1.18 51.84 19.48
CA GLY A 75 -1.70 50.49 19.31
C GLY A 75 -0.66 49.45 19.75
N TYR A 76 -1.13 48.28 20.20
CA TYR A 76 -0.28 47.11 20.45
C TYR A 76 -0.94 45.81 20.01
N VAL A 77 -0.16 44.73 19.96
CA VAL A 77 -0.61 43.35 19.73
C VAL A 77 0.12 42.41 20.68
N GLU A 78 -0.52 41.30 21.01
CA GLU A 78 0.04 40.22 21.83
C GLU A 78 0.69 39.17 20.92
N LEU A 79 1.81 38.61 21.34
CA LEU A 79 2.50 37.49 20.69
C LEU A 79 1.95 36.20 21.29
N ASP A 80 0.98 35.60 20.59
CA ASP A 80 0.25 34.41 20.98
C ASP A 80 0.97 33.10 20.58
N SER A 81 0.40 31.95 20.96
CA SER A 81 0.91 30.63 20.59
C SER A 81 1.12 30.46 19.07
N ASP A 82 0.28 31.09 18.26
CA ASP A 82 0.34 30.99 16.81
C ASP A 82 1.55 31.77 16.28
N TYR A 83 1.89 32.93 16.86
CA TYR A 83 3.14 33.63 16.58
C TYR A 83 4.37 32.78 16.93
N ILE A 84 4.39 32.19 18.14
CA ILE A 84 5.49 31.32 18.58
C ILE A 84 5.65 30.09 17.68
N SER A 85 4.55 29.58 17.11
CA SER A 85 4.57 28.48 16.13
C SER A 85 5.04 28.86 14.71
N GLY A 86 5.29 30.15 14.44
CA GLY A 86 5.78 30.64 13.15
C GLY A 86 4.75 31.38 12.28
N SER A 87 3.58 31.75 12.80
CA SER A 87 2.60 32.59 12.08
C SER A 87 2.86 34.10 12.28
N PRO A 88 2.65 34.97 11.27
CA PRO A 88 2.76 36.41 11.48
C PRO A 88 1.51 37.00 12.15
N VAL A 89 1.69 37.98 13.04
CA VAL A 89 0.57 38.72 13.69
C VAL A 89 0.45 40.16 13.16
N ALA A 90 -0.73 40.75 13.29
CA ALA A 90 -1.04 42.07 12.72
C ALA A 90 -1.36 43.12 13.80
N LEU A 91 -0.51 44.15 13.87
CA LEU A 91 -0.65 45.31 14.74
C LEU A 91 -1.38 46.46 14.01
N ALA A 92 -2.47 46.96 14.60
CA ALA A 92 -3.16 48.16 14.13
C ALA A 92 -2.64 49.42 14.86
N VAL A 93 -2.16 50.41 14.10
CA VAL A 93 -1.59 51.66 14.62
C VAL A 93 -2.50 52.83 14.22
N TRP A 94 -3.06 53.56 15.19
CA TRP A 94 -4.10 54.56 14.95
C TRP A 94 -3.56 55.98 14.71
N GLY A 95 -4.12 56.68 13.72
CA GLY A 95 -3.81 58.07 13.45
C GLY A 95 -4.60 59.05 14.33
N THR A 96 -4.13 60.28 14.52
CA THR A 96 -4.84 61.29 15.33
C THR A 96 -6.06 61.85 14.60
N ASP A 97 -7.11 62.21 15.34
CA ASP A 97 -8.24 62.99 14.82
C ASP A 97 -7.89 64.48 14.70
N ALA A 98 -8.57 65.19 13.78
CA ALA A 98 -8.21 66.56 13.43
C ALA A 98 -8.41 67.57 14.58
N GLY A 99 -7.31 67.90 15.27
CA GLY A 99 -7.29 68.81 16.43
C GLY A 99 -7.30 68.10 17.79
N GLU A 100 -7.25 66.77 17.79
CA GLU A 100 -7.04 65.93 18.96
C GLU A 100 -5.59 65.42 19.01
N ASP A 101 -5.27 64.68 20.06
CA ASP A 101 -3.92 64.23 20.44
C ASP A 101 -3.96 62.74 20.83
N ASN A 102 -4.61 61.94 19.98
CA ASN A 102 -5.06 60.58 20.27
C ASN A 102 -4.48 59.50 19.34
N GLY A 103 -3.47 59.84 18.53
CA GLY A 103 -2.77 58.94 17.62
C GLY A 103 -1.66 59.66 16.85
N LEU A 104 -1.15 59.05 15.79
CA LEU A 104 -0.08 59.61 14.95
C LEU A 104 -0.61 60.53 13.83
N SER A 105 0.07 61.62 13.53
CA SER A 105 -0.17 62.43 12.32
C SER A 105 0.57 61.84 11.12
N THR A 106 0.07 62.06 9.90
CA THR A 106 0.75 61.62 8.68
C THR A 106 2.17 62.22 8.58
N GLY A 107 3.18 61.36 8.61
CA GLY A 107 4.59 61.73 8.60
C GLY A 107 5.29 61.65 9.96
N ASP A 108 4.56 61.44 11.06
CA ASP A 108 5.15 61.25 12.39
C ASP A 108 5.91 59.92 12.45
N GLU A 109 6.96 59.86 13.28
CA GLU A 109 7.77 58.65 13.43
C GLU A 109 7.10 57.63 14.36
N MET A 110 7.07 56.36 13.95
CA MET A 110 6.50 55.27 14.76
C MET A 110 7.56 54.75 15.75
N SER A 111 7.40 55.05 17.04
CA SER A 111 8.29 54.55 18.09
C SER A 111 7.83 53.18 18.57
N PHE A 112 8.57 52.12 18.22
CA PHE A 112 8.26 50.74 18.60
C PHE A 112 8.82 50.40 19.98
N TYR A 113 8.08 49.60 20.74
CA TYR A 113 8.50 49.04 22.04
C TYR A 113 8.04 47.58 22.15
N LEU A 114 8.75 46.82 22.98
CA LEU A 114 8.46 45.43 23.33
C LEU A 114 8.21 45.33 24.84
N ASN A 115 7.18 44.62 25.28
CA ASN A 115 6.99 44.21 26.66
C ASN A 115 7.17 42.68 26.78
N VAL A 116 8.08 42.24 27.64
CA VAL A 116 8.23 40.83 28.02
C VAL A 116 8.12 40.74 29.54
N ASP A 117 7.22 39.88 30.04
CA ASP A 117 6.96 39.67 31.47
C ASP A 117 6.72 40.95 32.30
N GLY A 118 6.18 42.00 31.68
CA GLY A 118 5.91 43.29 32.32
C GLY A 118 7.08 44.28 32.32
N ILE A 119 8.19 43.97 31.65
CA ILE A 119 9.35 44.86 31.45
C ILE A 119 9.30 45.46 30.04
N ASP A 120 9.45 46.78 29.94
CA ASP A 120 9.43 47.53 28.67
C ASP A 120 10.84 47.74 28.10
N TYR A 121 11.04 47.35 26.85
CA TYR A 121 12.29 47.45 26.12
C TYR A 121 12.18 48.43 24.93
N THR A 122 13.18 49.31 24.84
CA THR A 122 13.46 50.15 23.66
C THR A 122 14.02 49.30 22.51
N PRO A 123 13.92 49.75 21.25
CA PRO A 123 14.49 49.04 20.12
C PRO A 123 15.96 49.40 19.89
N ASN A 124 16.80 48.38 19.69
CA ASN A 124 18.17 48.54 19.16
C ASN A 124 18.13 48.79 17.66
N THR A 125 17.29 48.03 16.96
CA THR A 125 17.11 48.15 15.51
C THR A 125 15.64 48.02 15.14
N ILE A 126 15.16 48.90 14.26
CA ILE A 126 13.86 48.81 13.60
C ILE A 126 14.10 48.82 12.09
N ASN A 127 13.68 47.75 11.43
CA ASN A 127 13.64 47.66 9.98
C ASN A 127 12.18 47.47 9.54
N LEU A 128 11.66 48.43 8.77
CA LEU A 128 10.35 48.31 8.14
C LEU A 128 10.48 48.00 6.66
N THR A 129 9.67 47.05 6.17
CA THR A 129 9.55 46.73 4.74
C THR A 129 8.12 46.93 4.24
N ASP A 130 7.94 47.03 2.92
CA ASP A 130 6.66 46.83 2.26
C ASP A 130 6.37 45.31 2.17
N PRO A 131 5.30 44.76 2.78
CA PRO A 131 5.06 43.32 2.83
C PRO A 131 4.86 42.60 1.49
N MET A 132 4.61 43.33 0.39
CA MET A 132 4.40 42.74 -0.94
C MET A 132 5.69 42.73 -1.78
N THR A 133 6.60 43.67 -1.53
CA THR A 133 7.81 43.88 -2.35
C THR A 133 9.12 43.71 -1.57
N GLN A 134 9.04 43.58 -0.24
CA GLN A 134 10.15 43.49 0.71
C GLN A 134 11.19 44.62 0.59
N GLN A 135 10.82 45.76 0.00
CA GLN A 135 11.67 46.94 -0.03
C GLN A 135 11.59 47.69 1.30
N ALA A 136 12.72 48.20 1.78
CA ALA A 136 12.78 49.00 2.99
C ALA A 136 11.96 50.30 2.83
N VAL A 137 11.11 50.59 3.82
CA VAL A 137 10.26 51.79 3.88
C VAL A 137 10.64 52.67 5.07
N ALA A 138 10.33 53.97 4.99
CA ALA A 138 10.61 54.89 6.08
C ALA A 138 9.71 54.64 7.29
N ASN A 139 10.23 54.90 8.50
CA ASN A 139 9.52 54.76 9.78
C ASN A 139 8.42 55.82 10.02
N SER A 140 7.89 56.42 8.95
CA SER A 140 6.89 57.49 9.01
C SER A 140 5.48 56.93 8.85
N PHE A 141 4.59 57.23 9.80
CA PHE A 141 3.19 56.85 9.79
C PHE A 141 2.44 57.40 8.56
N ALA A 142 1.66 56.53 7.91
CA ALA A 142 0.75 56.88 6.83
C ALA A 142 -0.63 56.20 7.05
N PRO A 143 -1.75 56.94 6.98
CA PRO A 143 -3.08 56.34 7.07
C PRO A 143 -3.32 55.33 5.93
N ASN A 144 -3.79 54.13 6.30
CA ASN A 144 -3.90 52.94 5.43
C ASN A 144 -2.54 52.41 4.91
N GLY A 145 -1.42 52.79 5.54
CA GLY A 145 -0.12 52.21 5.28
C GLY A 145 -0.04 50.75 5.73
N LEU A 146 0.73 49.94 4.99
CA LEU A 146 1.01 48.55 5.29
C LEU A 146 2.53 48.37 5.40
N TYR A 147 2.98 47.86 6.54
CA TYR A 147 4.40 47.73 6.90
C TYR A 147 4.68 46.30 7.37
N GLY A 148 5.88 45.79 7.12
CA GLY A 148 6.41 44.56 7.73
C GLY A 148 7.51 44.91 8.71
N LEU A 149 7.51 44.31 9.90
CA LEU A 149 8.46 44.60 10.97
C LEU A 149 9.50 43.49 11.12
N SER A 150 10.77 43.87 11.17
CA SER A 150 11.88 43.10 11.73
C SER A 150 12.63 44.00 12.70
N ALA A 151 12.86 43.52 13.92
CA ALA A 151 13.35 44.36 15.02
C ALA A 151 14.15 43.55 16.05
N ASP A 152 15.13 44.23 16.65
CA ASP A 152 15.83 43.80 17.86
C ASP A 152 15.62 44.86 18.96
N PHE A 153 15.36 44.41 20.19
CA PHE A 153 15.06 45.25 21.35
C PHE A 153 16.11 45.08 22.47
N GLY A 154 16.28 46.10 23.31
CA GLY A 154 17.07 46.08 24.55
C GLY A 154 18.47 46.73 24.46
N GLY A 155 18.63 47.95 25.00
CA GLY A 155 19.91 48.67 24.99
C GLY A 155 20.11 49.59 26.20
N ASP A 156 21.39 49.74 26.57
CA ASP A 156 22.03 50.46 27.69
C ASP A 156 21.19 51.47 28.52
N GLU A 157 21.31 51.37 29.86
CA GLU A 157 20.67 52.28 30.82
C GLU A 157 21.22 53.72 30.73
N GLU A 158 20.37 54.69 30.35
CA GLU A 158 20.64 56.12 30.51
C GLU A 158 20.47 56.54 31.99
N PRO A 159 21.50 57.13 32.65
CA PRO A 159 21.48 57.36 34.09
C PRO A 159 20.76 58.65 34.52
N VAL A 160 20.32 58.62 35.79
CA VAL A 160 19.56 59.67 36.47
C VAL A 160 20.25 61.05 36.41
N GLU A 161 19.51 62.10 36.02
CA GLU A 161 19.99 63.49 36.12
C GLU A 161 20.39 63.86 37.56
N LEU A 162 21.70 63.93 37.80
CA LEU A 162 22.31 64.41 39.04
C LEU A 162 22.64 65.92 38.94
N ASP A 163 22.42 66.67 40.01
CA ASP A 163 22.79 68.09 40.10
C ASP A 163 24.31 68.30 39.87
N LEU A 164 24.68 69.44 39.28
CA LEU A 164 26.09 69.80 39.04
C LEU A 164 26.94 69.72 40.31
N CYS A 165 28.06 68.98 40.23
CA CYS A 165 28.98 68.70 41.33
C CYS A 165 28.39 67.75 42.41
N THR A 166 27.61 66.76 41.99
CA THR A 166 27.11 65.66 42.85
C THR A 166 27.43 64.28 42.27
N CYS A 167 27.45 63.27 43.14
CA CYS A 167 27.81 61.89 42.84
C CYS A 167 26.65 60.91 43.08
N SER A 168 26.71 59.75 42.43
CA SER A 168 25.76 58.63 42.56
C SER A 168 25.54 58.19 44.01
N ASP A 169 26.60 58.20 44.83
CA ASP A 169 26.57 57.86 46.26
C ASP A 169 25.93 58.94 47.17
N GLY A 170 25.45 60.04 46.58
CA GLY A 170 24.89 61.21 47.28
C GLY A 170 25.94 62.21 47.79
N THR A 171 27.23 61.99 47.50
CA THR A 171 28.29 62.97 47.80
C THR A 171 28.05 64.25 47.00
N SER A 172 27.92 65.38 47.69
CA SER A 172 27.78 66.70 47.09
C SER A 172 29.02 67.56 47.36
N GLY A 173 29.59 68.11 46.29
CA GLY A 173 30.67 69.09 46.37
C GLY A 173 30.16 70.52 46.42
N ASN A 174 31.09 71.47 46.59
CA ASN A 174 30.78 72.88 46.45
C ASN A 174 31.04 73.33 45.01
N LEU A 175 29.98 73.75 44.31
CA LEU A 175 30.09 74.44 43.02
C LEU A 175 30.55 75.88 43.26
N VAL A 176 31.77 76.22 42.85
CA VAL A 176 32.34 77.56 43.01
C VAL A 176 32.31 78.30 41.67
N SER A 177 31.48 79.36 41.63
CA SER A 177 31.34 80.28 40.49
C SER A 177 30.96 79.63 39.14
N GLY A 178 30.46 78.38 39.14
CA GLY A 178 30.09 77.66 37.91
C GLY A 178 31.29 77.24 37.04
N VAL A 179 32.49 77.12 37.61
CA VAL A 179 33.72 76.72 36.89
C VAL A 179 34.51 75.62 37.63
N PHE A 180 34.38 75.56 38.96
CA PHE A 180 35.06 74.58 39.79
C PHE A 180 34.07 73.74 40.59
N CYS A 181 34.28 72.43 40.61
CA CYS A 181 33.63 71.51 41.52
C CYS A 181 34.63 71.09 42.61
N ILE A 182 34.28 71.30 43.89
CA ILE A 182 35.14 70.91 45.02
C ILE A 182 34.46 69.79 45.81
N LEU A 183 34.85 68.55 45.54
CA LEU A 183 34.39 67.35 46.24
C LEU A 183 35.10 67.19 47.59
N PRO A 184 34.49 66.51 48.58
CA PRO A 184 35.11 66.21 49.86
C PRO A 184 36.47 65.51 49.74
N ALA A 185 37.35 65.71 50.72
CA ALA A 185 38.62 64.99 50.76
C ALA A 185 38.37 63.50 51.03
N SER A 186 38.88 62.63 50.15
CA SER A 186 38.65 61.18 50.02
C SER A 186 37.51 60.73 49.09
N THR A 187 36.87 61.61 48.33
CA THR A 187 35.98 61.19 47.24
C THR A 187 36.79 60.66 46.06
N ASN A 188 36.60 59.38 45.70
CA ASN A 188 36.98 58.84 44.40
C ASN A 188 35.84 59.14 43.43
N TYR A 189 36.10 59.85 42.34
CA TYR A 189 35.08 60.18 41.34
C TYR A 189 35.50 59.69 39.96
N CYS A 190 34.50 59.47 39.12
CA CYS A 190 34.64 59.23 37.70
C CYS A 190 33.58 60.04 36.94
N THR A 191 33.87 60.41 35.69
CA THR A 191 32.94 61.14 34.81
C THR A 191 32.24 60.24 33.79
N ASP A 192 32.62 58.96 33.73
CA ASP A 192 31.89 57.90 33.04
C ASP A 192 30.59 57.58 33.78
N PRO A 193 29.41 57.78 33.15
CA PRO A 193 28.12 57.50 33.77
C PRO A 193 27.88 56.03 34.12
N ALA A 194 28.59 55.09 33.49
CA ALA A 194 28.48 53.65 33.75
C ALA A 194 29.31 53.15 34.95
N SER A 195 29.93 54.06 35.72
CA SER A 195 30.76 53.71 36.88
C SER A 195 30.01 53.82 38.22
N ASP A 196 30.25 52.88 39.13
CA ASP A 196 29.67 52.85 40.49
C ASP A 196 29.90 54.18 41.25
N ASN A 197 31.01 54.85 40.94
CA ASN A 197 31.43 56.12 41.55
C ASN A 197 31.33 57.32 40.59
N TYR A 198 30.36 57.29 39.68
CA TYR A 198 30.01 58.41 38.80
C TYR A 198 29.69 59.69 39.57
N CYS A 199 30.23 60.82 39.11
CA CYS A 199 29.85 62.16 39.55
C CYS A 199 29.59 63.08 38.37
N ASN A 200 28.40 63.69 38.32
CA ASN A 200 28.10 64.71 37.33
C ASN A 200 28.88 65.99 37.64
N VAL A 201 29.86 66.29 36.79
CA VAL A 201 30.69 67.49 36.88
C VAL A 201 30.67 68.35 35.62
N ASP A 202 29.91 68.01 34.57
CA ASP A 202 29.69 68.82 33.35
C ASP A 202 30.92 69.64 32.86
N GLY A 203 32.06 68.96 32.68
CA GLY A 203 33.32 69.58 32.23
C GLY A 203 33.98 70.60 33.19
N LEU A 204 33.49 70.75 34.42
CA LEU A 204 34.06 71.60 35.47
C LEU A 204 35.46 71.11 35.88
N THR A 205 36.32 72.03 36.33
CA THR A 205 37.61 71.65 36.92
C THR A 205 37.39 71.10 38.34
N VAL A 206 37.67 69.81 38.54
CA VAL A 206 37.43 69.10 39.81
C VAL A 206 38.62 69.21 40.77
N TYR A 207 38.34 69.49 42.04
CA TYR A 207 39.27 69.37 43.16
C TYR A 207 38.70 68.41 44.20
N VAL A 208 39.54 67.50 44.70
CA VAL A 208 39.21 66.61 45.82
C VAL A 208 39.91 67.17 47.06
N GLY A 209 39.14 67.76 47.97
CA GLY A 209 39.66 68.52 49.12
C GLY A 209 40.41 69.79 48.72
N THR A 210 41.74 69.71 48.66
CA THR A 210 42.64 70.85 48.29
C THR A 210 43.62 70.52 47.18
N SER A 211 43.48 69.36 46.54
CA SER A 211 44.30 68.88 45.42
C SER A 211 43.44 68.76 44.17
N PRO A 212 44.02 68.94 42.95
CA PRO A 212 43.33 68.59 41.72
C PRO A 212 42.82 67.15 41.80
N GLY A 213 41.59 66.90 41.35
CA GLY A 213 41.05 65.56 41.24
C GLY A 213 41.83 64.73 40.22
N SER A 214 41.93 63.43 40.48
CA SER A 214 42.33 62.43 39.49
C SER A 214 41.18 61.45 39.34
N GLU A 215 40.70 61.30 38.11
CA GLU A 215 39.65 60.35 37.74
C GLU A 215 40.10 58.91 38.02
N ASN A 216 39.21 58.12 38.63
CA ASN A 216 39.45 56.72 38.95
C ASN A 216 38.11 55.98 38.95
N CYS A 217 37.78 55.41 37.80
CA CYS A 217 36.51 54.73 37.54
C CYS A 217 36.50 53.32 38.13
N LEU A 218 35.43 53.01 38.85
CA LEU A 218 35.13 51.70 39.40
C LEU A 218 33.88 51.19 38.68
N TYR A 219 34.01 50.07 37.99
CA TYR A 219 32.87 49.34 37.43
C TYR A 219 32.60 48.16 38.35
N GLY A 220 31.34 47.94 38.73
CA GLY A 220 30.94 46.79 39.53
C GLY A 220 31.37 45.50 38.85
N ALA A 221 31.81 44.52 39.65
CA ALA A 221 32.01 43.16 39.15
C ALA A 221 30.64 42.59 38.77
N VAL A 222 30.38 42.48 37.47
CA VAL A 222 29.22 41.75 36.96
C VAL A 222 29.40 40.28 37.32
N LEU A 223 28.53 39.79 38.19
CA LEU A 223 28.51 38.44 38.72
C LEU A 223 27.60 37.59 37.83
N GLY A 224 28.15 36.50 37.30
CA GLY A 224 27.43 35.56 36.43
C GLY A 224 28.40 34.48 35.94
N CYS A 225 27.92 33.52 35.15
CA CYS A 225 28.76 32.45 34.66
C CYS A 225 29.76 32.93 33.61
N THR A 226 31.06 32.78 33.86
CA THR A 226 32.13 33.18 32.92
C THR A 226 32.62 32.07 31.99
N CYS A 227 32.06 30.86 32.05
CA CYS A 227 32.46 29.75 31.19
C CYS A 227 31.71 29.79 29.85
N GLU A 228 32.42 30.03 28.74
CA GLU A 228 31.84 30.06 27.38
C GLU A 228 31.13 28.75 26.98
N SER A 229 31.51 27.62 27.59
CA SER A 229 30.94 26.29 27.31
C SER A 229 29.68 25.95 28.14
N ALA A 230 29.23 26.82 29.05
CA ALA A 230 28.06 26.56 29.89
C ALA A 230 26.76 27.09 29.25
N ASP A 231 25.64 26.40 29.46
CA ASP A 231 24.33 26.78 28.86
C ASP A 231 23.79 28.12 29.36
N ASN A 232 24.26 28.56 30.53
CA ASN A 232 23.93 29.86 31.13
C ASN A 232 25.12 30.84 31.14
N PHE A 233 26.05 30.71 30.20
CA PHE A 233 27.14 31.65 30.00
C PHE A 233 26.64 33.10 29.92
N ASP A 234 27.20 33.98 30.73
CA ASP A 234 26.94 35.42 30.71
C ASP A 234 28.17 36.14 30.14
N SER A 235 28.05 36.58 28.88
CA SER A 235 29.12 37.31 28.19
C SER A 235 29.41 38.69 28.78
N SER A 236 28.57 39.20 29.68
CA SER A 236 28.81 40.43 30.45
C SER A 236 29.48 40.18 31.80
N ALA A 237 29.50 38.93 32.29
CA ALA A 237 30.11 38.57 33.56
C ALA A 237 31.62 38.79 33.54
N THR A 238 32.12 39.43 34.60
CA THR A 238 33.56 39.71 34.79
C THR A 238 34.15 38.95 35.97
N VAL A 239 33.29 38.30 36.77
CA VAL A 239 33.66 37.44 37.90
C VAL A 239 32.65 36.29 37.99
N ASP A 240 33.14 35.05 37.96
CA ASP A 240 32.31 33.86 38.20
C ASP A 240 31.68 33.91 39.60
N ASP A 241 30.35 33.80 39.66
CA ASP A 241 29.58 33.70 40.90
C ASP A 241 29.29 32.25 41.32
N GLY A 242 29.71 31.28 40.50
CA GLY A 242 29.45 29.85 40.68
C GLY A 242 28.09 29.41 40.16
N SER A 243 27.41 30.24 39.35
CA SER A 243 26.13 29.88 38.72
C SER A 243 26.27 28.98 37.49
N CYS A 244 27.47 28.77 36.94
CA CYS A 244 27.68 27.99 35.71
C CYS A 244 27.08 26.58 35.77
N THR A 245 26.22 26.26 34.81
CA THR A 245 25.56 24.97 34.63
C THR A 245 25.62 24.49 33.19
N LEU A 246 25.77 23.19 33.01
CA LEU A 246 25.67 22.50 31.73
C LEU A 246 24.64 21.37 31.87
N ILE A 247 23.67 21.29 30.97
CA ILE A 247 22.57 20.33 31.01
C ILE A 247 23.12 18.92 30.76
N GLU A 248 23.94 18.73 29.71
CA GLU A 248 24.62 17.46 29.42
C GLU A 248 26.09 17.69 29.06
N GLY A 249 26.99 16.87 29.62
CA GLY A 249 28.41 16.94 29.30
C GLY A 249 29.28 16.01 30.15
N CYS A 250 30.59 16.20 30.11
CA CYS A 250 31.56 15.39 30.83
C CYS A 250 32.62 16.25 31.54
N SER A 251 32.87 15.99 32.84
CA SER A 251 33.91 16.66 33.62
C SER A 251 35.27 15.95 33.59
N ASN A 252 35.35 14.74 33.03
CA ASN A 252 36.59 13.95 32.98
C ASN A 252 37.49 14.38 31.79
N PRO A 253 38.67 14.97 32.02
CA PRO A 253 39.59 15.42 30.96
C PRO A 253 40.29 14.27 30.20
N LEU A 254 39.96 13.01 30.51
CA LEU A 254 40.39 11.82 29.75
C LEU A 254 39.30 11.27 28.82
N ALA A 255 38.10 11.86 28.82
CA ALA A 255 37.02 11.49 27.90
C ALA A 255 37.14 12.24 26.57
N ASP A 256 36.75 11.58 25.48
CA ASP A 256 36.74 12.14 24.12
C ASP A 256 35.72 13.27 23.94
N ASN A 257 34.72 13.36 24.82
CA ASN A 257 33.69 14.40 24.85
C ASN A 257 33.82 15.36 26.06
N TYR A 258 35.01 15.49 26.65
CA TYR A 258 35.26 16.43 27.74
C TYR A 258 34.72 17.84 27.43
N SER A 259 33.87 18.36 28.31
CA SER A 259 33.04 19.54 28.01
C SER A 259 33.49 20.82 28.71
N LEU A 260 34.54 20.76 29.53
CA LEU A 260 35.06 21.89 30.31
C LEU A 260 36.34 22.47 29.67
N GLU A 261 36.27 22.76 28.36
CA GLU A 261 37.34 23.37 27.58
C GLU A 261 37.17 24.91 27.50
N GLY A 262 37.90 25.66 28.31
CA GLY A 262 37.91 27.12 28.25
C GLY A 262 38.51 27.79 29.48
N GLU A 263 38.80 29.10 29.39
CA GLU A 263 39.05 29.90 30.59
C GLU A 263 37.71 30.11 31.33
N GLY A 264 37.72 30.06 32.66
CA GLY A 264 36.50 30.24 33.48
C GLY A 264 35.63 29.00 33.67
N CYS A 265 35.95 27.86 33.05
CA CYS A 265 35.17 26.61 33.15
C CYS A 265 35.58 25.68 34.31
N GLU A 266 36.33 26.18 35.29
CA GLU A 266 36.81 25.40 36.46
C GLU A 266 35.69 25.04 37.47
N SER A 267 34.53 25.70 37.38
CA SER A 267 33.46 25.70 38.40
C SER A 267 32.07 25.30 37.86
N VAL A 268 31.98 24.72 36.66
CA VAL A 268 30.68 24.35 36.03
C VAL A 268 30.05 23.15 36.72
N ASN A 269 28.75 23.24 37.01
CA ASN A 269 27.94 22.13 37.50
C ASN A 269 27.22 21.41 36.35
N ILE A 270 27.61 20.18 36.04
CA ILE A 270 26.99 19.36 34.99
C ILE A 270 25.78 18.61 35.57
N ALA A 271 24.60 18.77 34.99
CA ALA A 271 23.37 18.13 35.47
C ALA A 271 23.30 16.64 35.10
N ASN A 272 23.57 16.30 33.84
CA ASN A 272 23.70 14.94 33.33
C ASN A 272 25.16 14.68 32.91
N GLU A 273 25.93 14.00 33.76
CA GLU A 273 27.31 13.64 33.45
C GLU A 273 27.37 12.36 32.60
N ASN A 274 27.83 12.48 31.36
CA ASN A 274 27.98 11.39 30.40
C ASN A 274 29.36 11.46 29.71
N CYS A 275 30.32 10.72 30.24
CA CYS A 275 31.70 10.69 29.74
C CYS A 275 31.93 9.52 28.78
N LEU A 276 32.38 9.83 27.57
CA LEU A 276 32.75 8.89 26.52
C LEU A 276 34.26 8.64 26.59
N ILE A 277 34.67 7.48 27.07
CA ILE A 277 36.07 7.11 27.27
C ILE A 277 36.36 5.92 26.36
N SER A 278 37.11 6.15 25.29
CA SER A 278 37.54 5.11 24.37
C SER A 278 38.55 4.15 25.02
N GLY A 279 38.27 2.85 24.95
CA GLY A 279 39.18 1.79 25.36
C GLY A 279 38.52 0.43 25.28
N CYS A 280 39.22 -0.64 25.65
CA CYS A 280 38.60 -1.96 25.59
C CYS A 280 37.58 -2.18 26.71
N VAL A 281 36.30 -2.34 26.36
CA VAL A 281 35.20 -2.56 27.32
C VAL A 281 34.97 -4.04 27.70
N CYS A 282 35.57 -4.99 26.98
CA CYS A 282 35.43 -6.42 27.24
C CYS A 282 36.14 -6.88 28.53
N PRO A 283 35.43 -7.31 29.60
CA PRO A 283 36.04 -7.68 30.88
C PRO A 283 36.93 -8.94 30.82
N PHE A 284 36.87 -9.69 29.71
CA PHE A 284 37.66 -10.90 29.47
C PHE A 284 38.90 -10.66 28.59
N ALA A 285 39.08 -9.45 28.05
CA ALA A 285 40.26 -9.08 27.28
C ALA A 285 41.48 -8.80 28.17
N VAL A 286 42.70 -9.01 27.64
CA VAL A 286 43.95 -8.77 28.40
C VAL A 286 44.28 -7.29 28.58
N ASN A 287 43.64 -6.43 27.79
CA ASN A 287 43.77 -4.98 27.81
C ASN A 287 42.46 -4.27 28.17
N TYR A 288 41.54 -4.98 28.84
CA TYR A 288 40.34 -4.40 29.43
C TYR A 288 40.67 -3.13 30.23
N ASP A 289 39.98 -2.05 29.90
CA ASP A 289 40.03 -0.80 30.63
C ASP A 289 38.73 -0.62 31.42
N PRO A 290 38.76 -0.70 32.77
CA PRO A 290 37.57 -0.57 33.59
C PRO A 290 36.98 0.85 33.61
N ASP A 291 37.70 1.84 33.10
CA ASP A 291 37.22 3.23 32.98
C ASP A 291 36.64 3.52 31.57
N ALA A 292 36.75 2.60 30.61
CA ALA A 292 36.21 2.77 29.25
C ALA A 292 34.67 2.63 29.20
N THR A 293 34.04 3.49 28.39
CA THR A 293 32.58 3.51 28.14
C THR A 293 32.23 3.35 26.66
N ILE A 294 33.22 3.39 25.75
CA ILE A 294 33.09 3.05 24.32
C ILE A 294 34.22 2.10 23.94
N ASP A 295 33.91 1.02 23.21
CA ASP A 295 34.91 0.13 22.62
C ASP A 295 35.67 0.83 21.48
N ASP A 296 36.99 0.93 21.60
CA ASP A 296 37.86 1.47 20.55
C ASP A 296 38.34 0.40 19.55
N GLY A 297 37.86 -0.85 19.69
CA GLY A 297 38.27 -2.00 18.90
C GLY A 297 39.66 -2.52 19.27
N SER A 298 40.25 -2.06 20.38
CA SER A 298 41.56 -2.53 20.84
C SER A 298 41.49 -3.86 21.60
N CYS A 299 40.31 -4.36 21.98
CA CYS A 299 40.14 -5.55 22.81
C CYS A 299 40.84 -6.81 22.24
N ILE A 300 41.64 -7.49 23.07
CA ILE A 300 42.35 -8.73 22.71
C ILE A 300 42.01 -9.85 23.70
N ALA A 301 41.44 -10.95 23.22
CA ALA A 301 41.20 -12.15 24.02
C ALA A 301 42.37 -13.15 23.97
N VAL A 302 42.64 -13.81 25.10
CA VAL A 302 43.62 -14.92 25.22
C VAL A 302 43.06 -16.17 25.90
N SER A 303 41.76 -16.16 26.17
CA SER A 303 40.94 -17.27 26.64
C SER A 303 39.75 -17.38 25.69
N PRO A 304 39.14 -18.56 25.49
CA PRO A 304 37.90 -18.66 24.73
C PRO A 304 36.83 -17.76 25.32
N ILE A 305 36.13 -17.06 24.44
CA ILE A 305 34.99 -16.15 24.68
C ILE A 305 34.05 -16.26 23.46
N CYS A 306 32.83 -15.77 23.60
CA CYS A 306 31.92 -15.56 22.47
C CYS A 306 31.67 -14.07 22.22
N THR A 307 31.94 -13.59 21.00
CA THR A 307 31.73 -12.18 20.62
C THR A 307 30.36 -11.91 19.96
N ASP A 308 29.62 -12.97 19.62
CA ASP A 308 28.32 -12.86 18.96
C ASP A 308 27.16 -12.67 19.96
N PRO A 309 26.44 -11.53 19.95
CA PRO A 309 25.32 -11.26 20.86
C PRO A 309 24.09 -12.17 20.65
N THR A 310 24.05 -12.96 19.59
CA THR A 310 22.98 -13.94 19.32
C THR A 310 23.24 -15.31 19.97
N ALA A 311 24.45 -15.58 20.45
CA ALA A 311 24.80 -16.85 21.08
C ALA A 311 24.27 -16.97 22.52
N SER A 312 23.90 -18.18 22.94
CA SER A 312 23.33 -18.44 24.27
C SER A 312 24.33 -18.32 25.42
N ASN A 313 25.64 -18.29 25.11
CA ASN A 313 26.73 -18.04 26.04
C ASN A 313 27.53 -16.75 25.75
N PHE A 314 26.91 -15.79 25.05
CA PHE A 314 27.53 -14.51 24.70
C PHE A 314 28.21 -13.80 25.90
N ASP A 315 29.47 -13.38 25.71
CA ASP A 315 30.21 -12.61 26.70
C ASP A 315 29.90 -11.11 26.56
N GLN A 316 28.96 -10.62 27.36
CA GLN A 316 28.49 -9.22 27.33
C GLN A 316 29.62 -8.19 27.38
N GLY A 317 29.62 -7.25 26.42
CA GLY A 317 30.65 -6.21 26.29
C GLY A 317 31.89 -6.65 25.51
N CYS A 318 31.87 -7.81 24.83
CA CYS A 318 32.99 -8.31 24.03
C CYS A 318 32.73 -8.33 22.52
N GLU A 319 31.70 -7.62 22.03
CA GLU A 319 31.18 -7.63 20.66
C GLU A 319 32.26 -7.38 19.58
N ASN A 320 33.24 -6.51 19.84
CA ASN A 320 34.31 -6.20 18.88
C ASN A 320 35.69 -6.77 19.31
N THR A 321 35.70 -7.80 20.16
CA THR A 321 36.95 -8.34 20.71
C THR A 321 37.73 -9.17 19.70
N ASN A 322 39.00 -8.84 19.50
CA ASN A 322 39.89 -9.61 18.65
C ASN A 322 40.26 -10.95 19.29
N THR A 323 39.69 -12.03 18.72
CA THR A 323 39.90 -13.43 19.14
C THR A 323 41.13 -14.11 18.50
N GLN A 324 41.97 -13.40 17.72
CA GLN A 324 43.08 -13.99 16.94
C GLN A 324 44.09 -14.86 17.72
N PHE A 325 44.17 -14.71 19.05
CA PHE A 325 45.07 -15.46 19.92
C PHE A 325 44.37 -16.59 20.71
N THR A 326 43.09 -16.83 20.46
CA THR A 326 42.24 -17.84 21.08
C THR A 326 41.33 -18.50 20.03
N THR A 327 40.40 -19.36 20.45
CA THR A 327 39.25 -19.76 19.65
C THR A 327 38.02 -19.02 20.16
N GLU A 328 37.18 -18.55 19.24
CA GLU A 328 35.80 -18.17 19.55
C GLU A 328 35.00 -19.43 19.91
N ASP A 329 34.20 -19.35 20.96
CA ASP A 329 33.53 -20.50 21.60
C ASP A 329 32.06 -20.16 21.87
N CYS A 330 31.35 -19.80 20.80
CA CYS A 330 29.92 -19.47 20.83
C CYS A 330 29.05 -20.74 20.85
N GLU A 331 28.37 -20.97 21.97
CA GLU A 331 27.28 -21.93 22.09
C GLU A 331 26.00 -21.28 21.55
N TYR A 332 25.72 -21.48 20.27
CA TYR A 332 24.38 -21.31 19.74
C TYR A 332 23.53 -22.49 20.22
N GLY A 333 22.78 -22.28 21.31
CA GLY A 333 21.72 -23.18 21.73
C GLY A 333 20.64 -23.16 20.66
N GLY A 334 20.75 -24.08 19.69
CA GLY A 334 19.97 -24.06 18.46
C GLY A 334 18.48 -23.92 18.72
N CYS A 335 17.91 -22.81 18.24
CA CYS A 335 16.49 -22.66 18.02
C CYS A 335 15.95 -23.74 17.07
N ILE A 336 16.80 -24.27 16.18
CA ILE A 336 16.53 -25.46 15.36
C ILE A 336 16.59 -26.73 16.22
N VAL A 337 15.48 -27.47 16.26
CA VAL A 337 15.34 -28.77 16.93
C VAL A 337 15.51 -29.89 15.89
N GLU A 338 16.70 -30.48 15.86
CA GLU A 338 16.98 -31.61 14.96
C GLU A 338 16.26 -32.91 15.34
N ASN A 339 16.10 -33.81 14.37
CA ASN A 339 15.57 -35.17 14.54
C ASN A 339 14.11 -35.26 15.04
N ILE A 340 13.35 -34.17 14.95
CA ILE A 340 11.89 -34.16 15.17
C ILE A 340 11.18 -34.82 13.99
N THR A 341 10.21 -35.70 14.29
CA THR A 341 9.33 -36.32 13.29
C THR A 341 7.95 -35.69 13.39
N TRP A 342 7.49 -35.08 12.30
CA TRP A 342 6.15 -34.48 12.17
C TRP A 342 5.09 -35.51 11.74
N GLU A 343 5.09 -36.67 12.39
CA GLU A 343 4.05 -37.70 12.25
C GLU A 343 3.37 -37.91 13.60
N TYR A 344 2.04 -38.02 13.58
CA TYR A 344 1.23 -38.35 14.75
C TYR A 344 0.13 -39.35 14.37
N THR A 345 -0.40 -40.06 15.35
CA THR A 345 -1.56 -40.95 15.16
C THR A 345 -2.79 -40.39 15.84
N ILE A 346 -3.96 -40.55 15.21
CA ILE A 346 -5.25 -40.27 15.84
C ILE A 346 -5.55 -41.42 16.83
N THR A 347 -5.63 -41.08 18.12
CA THR A 347 -5.73 -42.03 19.24
C THR A 347 -7.11 -41.95 19.93
N ASP A 348 -7.18 -41.56 21.22
CA ASP A 348 -8.40 -41.46 22.02
C ASP A 348 -9.00 -40.04 21.91
N ALA A 349 -9.41 -39.44 23.03
CA ALA A 349 -9.89 -38.06 23.10
C ALA A 349 -8.87 -37.04 22.57
N ASN A 350 -9.37 -35.92 22.04
CA ASN A 350 -8.54 -34.78 21.62
C ASN A 350 -8.81 -33.53 22.46
N MET A 351 -7.89 -32.59 22.43
CA MET A 351 -8.09 -31.19 22.81
C MET A 351 -8.09 -30.36 21.52
N THR A 352 -9.01 -29.41 21.36
CA THR A 352 -9.00 -28.49 20.21
C THR A 352 -8.42 -27.17 20.65
N ILE A 353 -7.34 -26.72 20.01
CA ILE A 353 -6.64 -25.48 20.35
C ILE A 353 -6.89 -24.45 19.24
N GLN A 354 -7.50 -23.31 19.61
CA GLN A 354 -7.65 -22.15 18.73
C GLN A 354 -6.33 -21.38 18.65
N ILE A 355 -5.96 -20.96 17.45
CA ILE A 355 -4.83 -20.07 17.16
C ILE A 355 -5.36 -18.98 16.24
N SER A 356 -5.21 -17.70 16.62
CA SER A 356 -5.57 -16.57 15.75
C SER A 356 -4.48 -16.31 14.71
N SER A 357 -4.78 -15.55 13.67
CA SER A 357 -3.81 -15.15 12.64
C SER A 357 -2.64 -14.30 13.18
N ASP A 358 -2.87 -13.56 14.27
CA ASP A 358 -1.96 -12.54 14.82
C ASP A 358 -1.11 -13.01 16.02
N VAL A 359 -1.21 -14.28 16.43
CA VAL A 359 -0.56 -14.76 17.67
C VAL A 359 0.73 -15.54 17.45
N VAL A 360 1.14 -15.81 16.20
CA VAL A 360 2.36 -16.57 15.89
C VAL A 360 3.31 -15.69 15.10
N SER A 361 4.55 -15.55 15.58
CA SER A 361 5.56 -14.72 14.93
C SER A 361 6.92 -15.43 14.82
N LEU A 362 7.67 -15.11 13.78
CA LEU A 362 9.04 -15.53 13.56
C LEU A 362 9.95 -14.29 13.52
N ASN A 363 10.95 -14.22 14.41
CA ASN A 363 11.89 -13.09 14.54
C ASN A 363 11.26 -11.72 14.86
N GLY A 364 9.94 -11.64 15.00
CA GLY A 364 9.16 -10.41 15.19
C GLY A 364 8.14 -10.17 14.09
N ASP A 365 8.32 -10.85 12.95
CA ASP A 365 7.50 -10.74 11.74
C ASP A 365 6.50 -11.90 11.63
N ASP A 366 5.63 -11.85 10.62
CA ASP A 366 4.66 -12.90 10.33
C ASP A 366 5.34 -14.21 9.89
N VAL A 367 4.69 -15.33 10.20
CA VAL A 367 5.19 -16.65 9.83
C VAL A 367 4.95 -16.93 8.33
N PRO A 368 5.97 -17.37 7.56
CA PRO A 368 5.84 -17.69 6.14
C PRO A 368 4.73 -18.72 5.86
N ASN A 369 3.96 -18.52 4.79
CA ASN A 369 2.87 -19.42 4.43
C ASN A 369 3.37 -20.83 4.04
N GLY A 370 2.58 -21.87 4.31
CA GLY A 370 2.99 -23.27 4.15
C GLY A 370 3.85 -23.81 5.29
N SER A 371 4.22 -22.98 6.27
CA SER A 371 4.87 -23.44 7.52
C SER A 371 3.95 -24.35 8.32
N LEU A 372 4.47 -25.25 9.15
CA LEU A 372 3.65 -26.10 10.02
C LEU A 372 3.75 -25.63 11.47
N ILE A 373 2.64 -25.36 12.14
CA ILE A 373 2.61 -25.15 13.60
C ILE A 373 2.03 -26.37 14.29
N GLY A 374 2.75 -26.89 15.28
CA GLY A 374 2.43 -28.18 15.90
C GLY A 374 2.62 -28.22 17.41
N ALA A 375 1.83 -29.08 18.04
CA ALA A 375 1.87 -29.37 19.46
C ALA A 375 2.55 -30.71 19.73
N PHE A 376 3.47 -30.71 20.69
CA PHE A 376 4.35 -31.82 21.01
C PHE A 376 4.29 -32.15 22.50
N PHE A 377 4.30 -33.44 22.81
CA PHE A 377 4.43 -33.97 24.17
C PHE A 377 5.81 -34.59 24.37
N THR A 378 6.26 -34.71 25.62
CA THR A 378 7.52 -35.40 25.95
C THR A 378 7.19 -36.81 26.42
N ASN A 379 7.65 -37.81 25.67
CA ASN A 379 7.34 -39.21 25.94
C ASN A 379 8.16 -39.79 27.13
N ASP A 380 7.88 -41.01 27.58
CA ASP A 380 8.54 -41.68 28.73
C ASP A 380 10.08 -41.78 28.59
N ASN A 381 10.60 -41.66 27.36
CA ASN A 381 12.04 -41.70 27.08
C ASN A 381 12.70 -40.31 27.06
N GLY A 382 11.93 -39.24 27.25
CA GLY A 382 12.40 -37.85 27.20
C GLY A 382 12.45 -37.25 25.79
N ASN A 383 11.83 -37.89 24.79
CA ASN A 383 11.84 -37.42 23.41
C ASN A 383 10.54 -36.66 23.11
N LEU A 384 10.63 -35.54 22.39
CA LEU A 384 9.46 -34.85 21.84
C LEU A 384 8.79 -35.70 20.75
N GLN A 385 7.47 -35.79 20.79
CA GLN A 385 6.64 -36.50 19.82
C GLN A 385 5.48 -35.60 19.40
N CYS A 386 5.15 -35.59 18.11
CA CYS A 386 4.03 -34.79 17.60
C CYS A 386 2.70 -35.40 18.06
N ALA A 387 1.78 -34.56 18.51
CA ALA A 387 0.41 -34.95 18.86
C ALA A 387 -0.66 -34.26 18.00
N GLY A 388 -0.25 -33.41 17.05
CA GLY A 388 -1.13 -32.70 16.12
C GLY A 388 -0.46 -31.44 15.57
N TYR A 389 -0.71 -31.13 14.31
CA TYR A 389 -0.26 -29.90 13.65
C TYR A 389 -1.25 -29.45 12.57
N LEU A 390 -1.13 -28.19 12.14
CA LEU A 390 -1.76 -27.69 10.92
C LEU A 390 -0.76 -26.81 10.15
N GLU A 391 -1.03 -26.64 8.86
CA GLU A 391 -0.34 -25.70 7.97
C GLU A 391 -0.79 -24.26 8.29
N TRP A 392 0.16 -23.33 8.22
CA TRP A 392 -0.01 -21.91 8.50
C TRP A 392 -0.18 -21.14 7.19
N ASN A 393 -1.33 -20.48 7.04
CA ASN A 393 -1.71 -19.76 5.82
C ASN A 393 -2.09 -18.30 6.15
N GLY A 394 -1.54 -17.73 7.23
CA GLY A 394 -1.94 -16.41 7.77
C GLY A 394 -3.35 -16.36 8.38
N ASP A 395 -4.09 -17.46 8.37
CA ASP A 395 -5.49 -17.56 8.79
C ASP A 395 -5.68 -18.15 10.20
N GLN A 396 -6.86 -17.96 10.80
CA GLN A 396 -7.20 -18.56 12.10
C GLN A 396 -7.26 -20.10 12.03
N LEU A 397 -6.45 -20.79 12.84
CA LEU A 397 -6.39 -22.25 12.93
C LEU A 397 -7.14 -22.83 14.15
N ALA A 398 -7.47 -24.12 14.05
CA ALA A 398 -8.07 -24.91 15.13
C ALA A 398 -7.44 -26.32 15.18
N ILE A 399 -6.29 -26.47 15.84
CA ILE A 399 -5.51 -27.71 15.83
C ILE A 399 -6.14 -28.75 16.79
N PRO A 400 -6.47 -29.96 16.32
CA PRO A 400 -6.78 -31.09 17.19
C PRO A 400 -5.47 -31.75 17.65
N VAL A 401 -5.29 -31.87 18.97
CA VAL A 401 -4.13 -32.55 19.57
C VAL A 401 -4.61 -33.73 20.42
N PHE A 402 -3.97 -34.90 20.31
CA PHE A 402 -4.56 -36.18 20.76
C PHE A 402 -3.98 -36.71 22.08
N ALA A 403 -4.82 -37.37 22.89
CA ALA A 403 -4.46 -37.98 24.17
C ALA A 403 -3.76 -39.33 24.00
N SER A 404 -2.97 -39.75 24.99
CA SER A 404 -2.42 -41.11 25.02
C SER A 404 -3.53 -42.15 25.22
N GLU A 405 -3.41 -43.31 24.57
CA GLU A 405 -4.26 -44.47 24.88
C GLU A 405 -3.84 -45.11 26.22
N ALA A 406 -4.81 -45.64 26.97
CA ALA A 406 -4.55 -46.19 28.30
C ALA A 406 -3.50 -47.32 28.33
N GLY A 407 -2.29 -47.01 28.78
CA GLY A 407 -1.14 -47.93 28.84
C GLY A 407 -0.18 -47.85 27.66
N PHE A 408 -0.34 -46.83 26.81
CA PHE A 408 0.61 -46.41 25.78
C PHE A 408 1.16 -45.02 26.09
N ASP A 409 2.09 -44.58 25.24
CA ASP A 409 2.85 -43.32 25.32
C ASP A 409 2.85 -42.72 23.89
N ASN A 410 1.63 -42.48 23.38
CA ASN A 410 1.35 -42.14 21.98
C ASN A 410 0.48 -40.88 21.80
N GLY A 411 0.37 -40.07 22.85
CA GLY A 411 -0.30 -38.77 22.88
C GLY A 411 -0.16 -38.15 24.27
N PHE A 412 -0.84 -37.04 24.52
CA PHE A 412 -0.75 -36.34 25.81
C PHE A 412 -1.49 -37.07 26.95
N ASP A 413 -0.91 -37.05 28.14
CA ASP A 413 -1.58 -37.39 29.40
C ASP A 413 -2.31 -36.16 29.99
N ASN A 414 -3.40 -36.40 30.75
CA ASN A 414 -4.21 -35.30 31.28
C ASN A 414 -3.42 -34.42 32.27
N GLY A 415 -3.20 -33.16 31.88
CA GLY A 415 -2.48 -32.15 32.66
C GLY A 415 -1.04 -31.92 32.22
N GLU A 416 -0.56 -32.57 31.15
CA GLU A 416 0.78 -32.33 30.60
C GLU A 416 0.93 -30.96 29.93
N ASP A 417 2.13 -30.41 30.00
CA ASP A 417 2.50 -29.16 29.34
C ASP A 417 2.66 -29.36 27.83
N ILE A 418 2.15 -28.41 27.05
CA ILE A 418 2.17 -28.47 25.58
C ILE A 418 3.42 -27.74 25.07
N THR A 419 4.33 -28.48 24.43
CA THR A 419 5.48 -27.89 23.73
C THR A 419 5.05 -27.48 22.32
N TRP A 420 5.40 -26.28 21.89
CA TRP A 420 5.08 -25.79 20.55
C TRP A 420 6.33 -25.74 19.68
N LEU A 421 6.22 -26.34 18.50
CA LEU A 421 7.23 -26.24 17.46
C LEU A 421 6.61 -25.63 16.20
N LEU A 422 7.44 -24.92 15.43
CA LEU A 422 7.13 -24.39 14.10
C LEU A 422 8.05 -25.10 13.09
N LYS A 423 7.59 -25.47 11.91
CA LYS A 423 8.44 -25.92 10.80
C LYS A 423 8.36 -24.90 9.68
N VAL A 424 9.50 -24.35 9.27
CA VAL A 424 9.61 -23.44 8.13
C VAL A 424 10.56 -24.08 7.12
N GLY A 425 10.08 -24.32 5.90
CA GLY A 425 10.79 -25.17 4.93
C GLY A 425 11.09 -26.56 5.52
N ASP A 426 12.37 -26.90 5.64
CA ASP A 426 12.82 -28.16 6.28
C ASP A 426 13.28 -28.00 7.75
N GLU A 427 13.38 -26.79 8.27
CA GLU A 427 13.88 -26.52 9.61
C GLU A 427 12.74 -26.55 10.63
N THR A 428 12.95 -27.23 11.76
CA THR A 428 11.99 -27.28 12.88
C THR A 428 12.51 -26.42 14.02
N LEU A 429 11.67 -25.56 14.58
CA LEU A 429 12.01 -24.45 15.45
C LEU A 429 11.31 -24.62 16.81
N SER A 430 12.04 -24.41 17.91
CA SER A 430 11.46 -24.37 19.26
C SER A 430 10.88 -22.99 19.59
N SER A 431 9.71 -22.98 20.23
CA SER A 431 9.10 -21.74 20.73
C SER A 431 9.92 -21.09 21.84
N GLN A 432 10.17 -19.78 21.74
CA GLN A 432 10.88 -18.99 22.77
C GLN A 432 9.92 -18.51 23.86
N ASN A 433 8.77 -17.94 23.48
CA ASN A 433 7.72 -17.53 24.40
C ASN A 433 6.39 -18.14 23.97
N ILE A 434 5.67 -18.74 24.92
CA ILE A 434 4.32 -19.26 24.74
C ILE A 434 3.41 -18.68 25.81
N SER A 435 2.25 -18.17 25.37
CA SER A 435 1.15 -17.77 26.24
C SER A 435 -0.12 -18.51 25.82
N MET A 436 -0.78 -19.17 26.77
CA MET A 436 -2.03 -19.89 26.56
C MET A 436 -3.12 -19.32 27.47
N ASN A 437 -4.38 -19.33 27.03
CA ASN A 437 -5.48 -18.82 27.82
C ASN A 437 -5.82 -19.76 28.98
N SER A 438 -5.68 -19.26 30.21
CA SER A 438 -6.04 -19.98 31.46
C SER A 438 -7.49 -19.78 31.90
N THR A 439 -8.30 -19.04 31.13
CA THR A 439 -9.68 -18.70 31.48
C THR A 439 -10.65 -19.76 30.95
N PRO A 440 -11.45 -20.43 31.80
CA PRO A 440 -12.44 -21.41 31.34
C PRO A 440 -13.37 -20.83 30.26
N PRO A 441 -13.63 -21.56 29.15
CA PRO A 441 -13.41 -23.00 28.96
C PRO A 441 -11.98 -23.44 28.59
N PHE A 442 -11.04 -22.51 28.42
CA PHE A 442 -9.68 -22.80 27.99
C PHE A 442 -8.76 -23.31 29.10
N SER A 443 -7.74 -24.07 28.72
CA SER A 443 -6.67 -24.60 29.57
C SER A 443 -5.29 -24.30 28.97
N THR A 444 -4.28 -24.11 29.83
CA THR A 444 -2.87 -23.95 29.44
C THR A 444 -2.14 -25.27 29.24
N SER A 445 -2.61 -26.34 29.89
CA SER A 445 -2.09 -27.71 29.77
C SER A 445 -3.13 -28.64 29.15
N PHE A 446 -2.68 -29.79 28.64
CA PHE A 446 -3.54 -30.72 27.92
C PHE A 446 -4.72 -31.20 28.77
N THR A 447 -5.93 -31.14 28.20
CA THR A 447 -7.17 -31.60 28.84
C THR A 447 -7.99 -32.41 27.82
N PRO A 448 -8.24 -33.73 28.05
CA PRO A 448 -9.02 -34.56 27.14
C PRO A 448 -10.44 -34.03 26.92
N ASN A 449 -10.86 -33.87 25.67
CA ASN A 449 -12.11 -33.22 25.24
C ASN A 449 -12.23 -31.75 25.69
N GLY A 450 -11.10 -31.09 25.97
CA GLY A 450 -11.02 -29.70 26.37
C GLY A 450 -10.80 -28.74 25.21
N PHE A 451 -10.76 -27.45 25.54
CA PHE A 451 -10.40 -26.38 24.61
C PHE A 451 -9.09 -25.71 25.05
N GLY A 452 -8.24 -25.38 24.09
CA GLY A 452 -7.10 -24.48 24.27
C GLY A 452 -7.29 -23.21 23.45
N GLN A 453 -6.58 -22.16 23.82
CA GLN A 453 -6.41 -20.97 22.99
C GLN A 453 -4.99 -20.47 23.17
N LEU A 454 -4.23 -20.40 22.08
CA LEU A 454 -2.93 -19.78 22.02
C LEU A 454 -3.12 -18.26 21.97
N LEU A 455 -2.44 -17.54 22.86
CA LEU A 455 -2.48 -16.08 22.99
C LEU A 455 -1.20 -15.41 22.46
N SER A 456 -0.08 -16.13 22.48
CA SER A 456 1.13 -15.79 21.74
C SER A 456 2.06 -17.00 21.60
N ALA A 457 2.79 -17.06 20.50
CA ALA A 457 3.87 -18.00 20.22
C ALA A 457 4.95 -17.34 19.37
N SER A 458 6.05 -16.93 20.01
CA SER A 458 7.18 -16.34 19.31
C SER A 458 8.27 -17.38 19.06
N PHE A 459 8.71 -17.50 17.81
CA PHE A 459 9.88 -18.25 17.39
C PHE A 459 10.97 -17.24 17.01
N ALA A 460 12.22 -17.51 17.36
CA ALA A 460 13.35 -16.66 16.96
C ALA A 460 14.49 -17.56 16.51
N CYS A 461 14.91 -17.42 15.25
CA CYS A 461 15.94 -18.23 14.61
C CYS A 461 16.39 -17.65 13.26
N GLU A 462 17.68 -17.77 12.98
CA GLU A 462 18.22 -17.62 11.63
C GLU A 462 17.82 -18.86 10.80
N LEU A 463 17.09 -18.66 9.70
CA LEU A 463 16.75 -19.72 8.76
C LEU A 463 17.87 -19.88 7.72
N SER A 464 18.16 -21.12 7.31
CA SER A 464 19.16 -21.37 6.25
C SER A 464 18.62 -21.21 4.82
N GLY A 465 17.30 -21.08 4.67
CA GLY A 465 16.63 -20.87 3.39
C GLY A 465 16.46 -19.40 3.02
N VAL A 466 16.43 -19.12 1.72
CA VAL A 466 16.11 -17.78 1.18
C VAL A 466 14.60 -17.63 1.11
N THR A 467 14.06 -16.53 1.66
CA THR A 467 12.64 -16.17 1.54
C THR A 467 12.35 -15.45 0.22
N GLY A 468 11.13 -15.61 -0.26
CA GLY A 468 10.61 -14.96 -1.47
C GLY A 468 9.56 -15.83 -2.14
N CYS A 469 8.84 -15.28 -3.12
CA CYS A 469 7.88 -16.07 -3.87
C CYS A 469 8.51 -17.30 -4.54
N THR A 470 7.96 -18.49 -4.26
CA THR A 470 8.44 -19.77 -4.82
C THR A 470 7.63 -20.28 -6.02
N ASP A 471 6.49 -19.65 -6.33
CA ASP A 471 5.68 -19.99 -7.49
C ASP A 471 6.26 -19.41 -8.78
N ALA A 472 6.79 -20.28 -9.64
CA ALA A 472 7.37 -19.93 -10.94
C ALA A 472 6.37 -19.33 -11.96
N SER A 473 5.07 -19.24 -11.64
CA SER A 473 4.06 -18.55 -12.43
C SER A 473 3.71 -17.14 -11.93
N SER A 474 4.19 -16.75 -10.74
CA SER A 474 4.02 -15.40 -10.20
C SER A 474 5.06 -14.41 -10.73
N TYR A 475 4.72 -13.13 -10.80
CA TYR A 475 5.57 -12.10 -11.39
C TYR A 475 6.86 -11.87 -10.59
N ASN A 476 6.76 -11.88 -9.27
CA ASN A 476 7.87 -11.69 -8.34
C ASN A 476 8.58 -13.00 -7.95
N TYR A 477 8.45 -14.06 -8.75
CA TYR A 477 9.13 -15.33 -8.54
C TYR A 477 10.65 -15.15 -8.35
N ASN A 478 11.18 -15.75 -7.28
CA ASN A 478 12.61 -15.75 -6.99
C ASN A 478 13.17 -17.17 -7.16
N GLU A 479 13.96 -17.41 -8.20
CA GLU A 479 14.57 -18.73 -8.46
C GLU A 479 15.52 -19.24 -7.35
N ASN A 480 15.94 -18.34 -6.45
CA ASN A 480 16.78 -18.67 -5.31
C ASN A 480 15.96 -18.88 -4.02
N ALA A 481 14.68 -18.51 -3.99
CA ALA A 481 13.82 -18.72 -2.84
C ALA A 481 13.58 -20.22 -2.60
N THR A 482 13.72 -20.62 -1.34
CA THR A 482 13.47 -21.98 -0.85
C THR A 482 12.35 -22.03 0.19
N ILE A 483 11.85 -20.86 0.59
CA ILE A 483 10.80 -20.67 1.59
C ILE A 483 9.86 -19.60 1.02
N ASP A 484 8.58 -19.96 0.86
CA ASP A 484 7.56 -19.02 0.39
C ASP A 484 7.16 -18.08 1.53
N ASP A 485 7.39 -16.79 1.36
CA ASP A 485 6.98 -15.75 2.31
C ASP A 485 5.53 -15.27 2.08
N GLY A 486 4.82 -15.86 1.10
CA GLY A 486 3.48 -15.43 0.73
C GLY A 486 3.45 -14.18 -0.14
N SER A 487 4.61 -13.65 -0.57
CA SER A 487 4.68 -12.47 -1.43
C SER A 487 4.22 -12.72 -2.86
N CYS A 488 4.00 -13.97 -3.28
CA CYS A 488 3.62 -14.33 -4.65
C CYS A 488 2.38 -13.59 -5.15
N TYR A 489 2.54 -12.80 -6.23
CA TYR A 489 1.42 -12.16 -6.92
C TYR A 489 1.52 -12.26 -8.44
N SER A 490 0.35 -12.32 -9.08
CA SER A 490 0.18 -12.14 -10.53
C SER A 490 -0.05 -10.66 -10.83
N LEU A 491 0.56 -10.13 -11.90
CA LEU A 491 0.24 -8.79 -12.39
C LEU A 491 -1.20 -8.73 -12.89
N ASP A 492 -1.95 -7.75 -12.39
CA ASP A 492 -3.23 -7.38 -12.97
C ASP A 492 -3.03 -6.41 -14.14
N TRP A 493 -3.60 -6.76 -15.29
CA TRP A 493 -3.60 -5.95 -16.51
C TRP A 493 -4.93 -5.22 -16.74
N ASP A 494 -5.97 -5.51 -15.95
CA ASP A 494 -7.24 -4.79 -15.98
C ASP A 494 -7.03 -3.36 -15.47
N VAL A 495 -7.54 -2.38 -16.23
CA VAL A 495 -7.36 -0.95 -15.95
C VAL A 495 -8.61 -0.40 -15.27
N THR A 496 -8.49 0.04 -14.02
CA THR A 496 -9.54 0.78 -13.33
C THR A 496 -9.75 2.15 -13.98
N ILE A 497 -10.98 2.43 -14.43
CA ILE A 497 -11.34 3.71 -15.05
C ILE A 497 -11.82 4.66 -13.95
N THR A 498 -10.93 5.55 -13.51
CA THR A 498 -11.16 6.55 -12.46
C THR A 498 -11.67 7.89 -13.03
N ASP A 499 -11.75 8.93 -12.19
CA ASP A 499 -12.36 10.22 -12.56
C ASP A 499 -11.48 11.11 -13.46
N CYS A 500 -10.18 10.84 -13.57
CA CYS A 500 -9.30 11.45 -14.57
C CYS A 500 -8.14 10.59 -15.04
N ASN A 501 -7.53 11.00 -16.16
CA ASN A 501 -6.41 10.31 -16.78
C ASN A 501 -5.38 11.26 -17.39
N MET A 502 -4.19 10.75 -17.66
CA MET A 502 -3.13 11.38 -18.43
C MET A 502 -3.00 10.66 -19.77
N THR A 503 -2.94 11.41 -20.87
CA THR A 503 -2.75 10.81 -22.21
C THR A 503 -1.27 10.80 -22.56
N ILE A 504 -0.63 9.63 -22.50
CA ILE A 504 0.79 9.44 -22.83
C ILE A 504 0.90 9.07 -24.31
N LEU A 505 1.45 9.96 -25.14
CA LEU A 505 1.67 9.70 -26.56
C LEU A 505 2.89 8.81 -26.78
N ILE A 506 2.82 7.91 -27.76
CA ILE A 506 3.96 7.17 -28.31
C ILE A 506 4.11 7.60 -29.77
N ASN A 507 4.97 8.58 -30.03
CA ASN A 507 4.92 9.45 -31.21
C ASN A 507 6.05 9.19 -32.24
N ASN A 508 5.68 8.80 -33.46
CA ASN A 508 6.60 8.45 -34.53
C ASN A 508 6.56 9.50 -35.66
N THR A 509 7.56 10.38 -35.65
CA THR A 509 8.28 10.74 -36.88
C THR A 509 9.81 10.79 -36.70
N GLN A 510 10.34 10.65 -35.47
CA GLN A 510 11.78 10.62 -35.17
C GLN A 510 12.22 9.44 -34.28
N ILE A 511 11.28 8.67 -33.73
CA ILE A 511 11.52 7.41 -33.00
C ILE A 511 11.84 6.32 -34.03
N ASN A 512 13.04 5.73 -33.96
CA ASN A 512 13.39 4.53 -34.72
C ASN A 512 12.78 3.30 -34.03
N SER A 513 12.67 2.17 -34.73
CA SER A 513 12.17 0.90 -34.18
C SER A 513 13.08 0.23 -33.12
N LEU A 514 14.01 0.99 -32.55
CA LEU A 514 14.95 0.60 -31.51
C LEU A 514 14.74 1.42 -30.23
N ASP A 515 14.11 2.59 -30.31
CA ASP A 515 13.86 3.45 -29.17
C ASP A 515 12.71 2.90 -28.31
N ILE A 516 11.71 2.24 -28.93
CA ILE A 516 10.74 1.36 -28.29
C ILE A 516 11.01 -0.06 -28.82
N SER A 517 11.66 -0.91 -28.02
CA SER A 517 12.22 -2.18 -28.50
C SER A 517 12.16 -3.33 -27.49
N LEU A 518 12.33 -4.55 -27.99
CA LEU A 518 12.44 -5.79 -27.22
C LEU A 518 13.77 -6.46 -27.61
N ASN A 519 14.67 -6.67 -26.65
CA ASN A 519 16.01 -7.21 -26.88
C ASN A 519 16.79 -6.42 -27.96
N ASN A 520 16.60 -5.11 -28.05
CA ASN A 520 17.10 -4.24 -29.12
C ASN A 520 16.61 -4.59 -30.55
N GLU A 521 15.46 -5.24 -30.68
CA GLU A 521 14.75 -5.49 -31.94
C GLU A 521 13.32 -4.93 -31.88
N ALA A 522 12.60 -4.90 -33.00
CA ALA A 522 11.24 -4.35 -33.02
C ALA A 522 10.25 -5.25 -32.25
N ILE A 523 9.42 -4.64 -31.40
CA ILE A 523 8.34 -5.32 -30.67
C ILE A 523 7.33 -5.94 -31.65
N PRO A 524 6.86 -7.18 -31.45
CA PRO A 524 5.83 -7.81 -32.27
C PRO A 524 4.52 -7.00 -32.30
N ASN A 525 3.84 -6.99 -33.45
CA ASN A 525 2.49 -6.43 -33.53
C ASN A 525 1.51 -7.31 -32.74
N GLY A 526 0.58 -6.69 -32.00
CA GLY A 526 -0.37 -7.37 -31.12
C GLY A 526 0.10 -7.51 -29.65
N SER A 527 1.36 -7.21 -29.35
CA SER A 527 1.83 -7.09 -27.95
C SER A 527 1.17 -5.90 -27.25
N VAL A 528 0.94 -5.97 -25.93
CA VAL A 528 0.35 -4.86 -25.17
C VAL A 528 1.43 -4.14 -24.37
N ILE A 529 1.50 -2.81 -24.47
CA ILE A 529 2.40 -1.95 -23.69
C ILE A 529 1.58 -1.34 -22.56
N GLY A 530 2.00 -1.55 -21.30
CA GLY A 530 1.35 -1.00 -20.11
C GLY A 530 2.29 -0.15 -19.26
N VAL A 531 1.71 0.81 -18.52
CA VAL A 531 2.36 1.62 -17.50
C VAL A 531 1.73 1.31 -16.14
N PHE A 532 2.57 1.11 -15.12
CA PHE A 532 2.19 0.52 -13.84
C PHE A 532 2.48 1.45 -12.66
N TYR A 533 1.60 1.44 -11.66
CA TYR A 533 1.78 2.09 -10.35
C TYR A 533 1.91 1.03 -9.25
N GLU A 534 2.37 1.42 -8.06
CA GLU A 534 2.39 0.55 -6.87
C GLU A 534 1.14 0.81 -6.01
N ASN A 535 0.41 -0.25 -5.65
CA ASN A 535 -0.74 -0.17 -4.74
C ASN A 535 -0.31 -0.09 -3.26
N GLU A 536 -1.26 -0.09 -2.32
CA GLU A 536 -0.97 -0.03 -0.88
C GLU A 536 -0.10 -1.20 -0.36
N ASP A 537 -0.13 -2.36 -1.02
CA ASP A 537 0.67 -3.55 -0.71
C ASP A 537 2.05 -3.55 -1.41
N GLY A 538 2.38 -2.49 -2.17
CA GLY A 538 3.61 -2.40 -2.97
C GLY A 538 3.62 -3.28 -4.22
N GLN A 539 2.46 -3.78 -4.66
CA GLN A 539 2.31 -4.59 -5.86
C GLN A 539 2.08 -3.70 -7.09
N LEU A 540 2.65 -4.09 -8.23
CA LEU A 540 2.45 -3.39 -9.49
C LEU A 540 1.06 -3.67 -10.07
N VAL A 541 0.30 -2.60 -10.34
CA VAL A 541 -1.03 -2.65 -10.96
C VAL A 541 -1.05 -1.82 -12.25
N CYS A 542 -1.74 -2.31 -13.29
CA CYS A 542 -1.83 -1.63 -14.58
C CYS A 542 -2.66 -0.35 -14.50
N GLY A 543 -1.99 0.80 -14.43
CA GLY A 543 -2.65 2.11 -14.47
C GLY A 543 -3.08 2.52 -15.88
N GLY A 544 -2.63 1.82 -16.92
CA GLY A 544 -3.08 2.05 -18.30
C GLY A 544 -2.28 1.26 -19.33
N SER A 545 -2.92 0.82 -20.42
CA SER A 545 -2.27 0.02 -21.47
C SER A 545 -2.77 0.33 -22.89
N MET A 546 -2.03 -0.14 -23.90
CA MET A 546 -2.46 -0.15 -25.31
C MET A 546 -1.88 -1.33 -26.11
N GLU A 547 -2.62 -1.81 -27.11
CA GLU A 547 -2.12 -2.80 -28.08
C GLU A 547 -1.18 -2.15 -29.12
N TRP A 548 0.02 -2.70 -29.26
CA TRP A 548 1.07 -2.23 -30.14
C TRP A 548 0.85 -2.65 -31.60
N THR A 549 0.63 -1.67 -32.47
CA THR A 549 0.39 -1.88 -33.90
C THR A 549 1.64 -1.75 -34.78
N GLY A 550 2.83 -1.62 -34.18
CA GLY A 550 4.08 -1.29 -34.88
C GLY A 550 4.19 0.17 -35.33
N THR A 551 3.25 1.04 -34.91
CA THR A 551 3.19 2.46 -35.27
C THR A 551 2.80 3.33 -34.06
N THR A 552 2.45 4.60 -34.28
CA THR A 552 2.05 5.50 -33.19
C THR A 552 0.83 5.02 -32.42
N GLY A 553 0.85 5.24 -31.10
CA GLY A 553 -0.32 5.05 -30.24
C GLY A 553 -0.32 6.03 -29.06
N SER A 554 -1.19 5.73 -28.09
CA SER A 554 -1.24 6.46 -26.82
C SER A 554 -1.82 5.58 -25.72
N VAL A 555 -1.20 5.61 -24.55
CA VAL A 555 -1.74 5.02 -23.32
C VAL A 555 -2.57 6.09 -22.59
N ALA A 556 -3.73 5.70 -22.05
CA ALA A 556 -4.45 6.49 -21.06
C ALA A 556 -4.10 5.92 -19.68
N ALA A 557 -3.26 6.63 -18.93
CA ALA A 557 -2.93 6.30 -17.54
C ALA A 557 -3.98 6.93 -16.62
N PHE A 558 -4.60 6.17 -15.73
CA PHE A 558 -5.67 6.64 -14.83
C PHE A 558 -5.11 7.04 -13.45
N GLY A 559 -5.69 8.08 -12.85
CA GLY A 559 -5.22 8.63 -11.58
C GLY A 559 -6.03 8.15 -10.37
N ASP A 560 -5.40 8.12 -9.21
CA ASP A 560 -6.01 7.80 -7.91
C ASP A 560 -7.20 8.74 -7.58
N ASP A 561 -8.41 8.20 -7.34
CA ASP A 561 -9.54 9.04 -6.91
C ASP A 561 -9.47 9.39 -5.43
N SER A 562 -9.21 10.67 -5.15
CA SER A 562 -9.26 11.29 -3.81
C SER A 562 -10.56 11.10 -2.99
N SER A 563 -11.62 10.52 -3.57
CA SER A 563 -12.86 10.12 -2.88
C SER A 563 -12.77 8.73 -2.22
N SER A 564 -11.78 7.94 -2.62
CA SER A 564 -11.40 6.62 -2.10
C SER A 564 -10.36 6.73 -0.97
N SER A 565 -10.12 5.62 -0.27
CA SER A 565 -8.88 5.38 0.49
C SER A 565 -8.02 4.27 -0.10
N GLU A 566 -8.54 3.51 -1.06
CA GLU A 566 -7.83 2.49 -1.82
C GLU A 566 -7.10 3.19 -2.99
N ILE A 567 -5.80 2.96 -3.15
CA ILE A 567 -5.02 3.49 -4.29
C ILE A 567 -5.45 2.75 -5.56
N ASP A 568 -6.22 3.41 -6.44
CA ASP A 568 -6.79 2.80 -7.66
C ASP A 568 -6.21 3.34 -8.98
N GLY A 569 -5.20 4.20 -8.90
CA GLY A 569 -4.44 4.73 -10.03
C GLY A 569 -3.20 5.52 -9.61
N PHE A 570 -2.60 6.25 -10.56
CA PHE A 570 -1.42 7.08 -10.30
C PHE A 570 -1.73 8.31 -9.43
N GLN A 571 -0.85 8.60 -8.47
CA GLN A 571 -0.96 9.79 -7.64
C GLN A 571 -0.42 11.04 -8.36
N ALA A 572 -1.00 12.20 -8.06
CA ALA A 572 -0.62 13.46 -8.72
C ALA A 572 0.85 13.82 -8.44
N GLY A 573 1.68 13.81 -9.48
CA GLY A 573 3.12 14.04 -9.39
C GLY A 573 3.98 12.77 -9.26
N GLU A 574 3.40 11.58 -9.24
CA GLU A 574 4.10 10.29 -9.31
C GLU A 574 4.85 10.14 -10.65
N SER A 575 6.00 9.47 -10.69
CA SER A 575 6.80 9.36 -11.92
C SER A 575 6.46 8.11 -12.73
N LEU A 576 6.23 8.29 -14.04
CA LEU A 576 5.75 7.24 -14.95
C LEU A 576 6.91 6.38 -15.50
N TYR A 577 7.73 5.81 -14.63
CA TYR A 577 8.94 5.07 -15.02
C TYR A 577 8.74 3.56 -15.17
N THR A 578 7.73 2.94 -14.56
CA THR A 578 7.50 1.50 -14.64
C THR A 578 6.61 1.13 -15.83
N TRP A 579 7.21 0.45 -16.81
CA TRP A 579 6.54 -0.01 -18.03
C TRP A 579 6.79 -1.49 -18.25
N LEU A 580 5.76 -2.23 -18.63
CA LEU A 580 5.82 -3.65 -18.94
C LEU A 580 5.26 -3.92 -20.34
N LEU A 581 5.72 -5.01 -20.95
CA LEU A 581 5.30 -5.47 -22.27
C LEU A 581 4.68 -6.87 -22.13
N LEU A 582 3.46 -7.05 -22.60
CA LEU A 582 2.75 -8.33 -22.61
C LEU A 582 2.74 -8.92 -24.02
N ILE A 583 3.15 -10.18 -24.16
CA ILE A 583 3.25 -10.91 -25.43
C ILE A 583 2.49 -12.24 -25.29
N GLY A 584 1.19 -12.24 -25.64
CA GLY A 584 0.26 -13.28 -25.19
C GLY A 584 0.14 -13.21 -23.67
N ASP A 585 0.46 -14.31 -22.97
CA ASP A 585 0.51 -14.36 -21.51
C ASP A 585 1.89 -14.04 -20.92
N GLN A 586 2.91 -13.78 -21.77
CA GLN A 586 4.29 -13.57 -21.32
C GLN A 586 4.53 -12.09 -21.01
N VAL A 587 4.73 -11.76 -19.72
CA VAL A 587 5.15 -10.43 -19.29
C VAL A 587 6.67 -10.29 -19.42
N ILE A 588 7.11 -9.26 -20.13
CA ILE A 588 8.50 -8.86 -20.28
C ILE A 588 8.70 -7.50 -19.59
N SER A 589 9.71 -7.43 -18.71
CA SER A 589 10.06 -6.20 -18.02
C SER A 589 10.96 -5.31 -18.87
N MET A 590 10.89 -4.00 -18.60
CA MET A 590 11.87 -3.02 -19.05
C MET A 590 13.27 -3.31 -18.51
N ASP A 591 14.29 -2.90 -19.24
CA ASP A 591 15.69 -3.02 -18.83
C ASP A 591 16.09 -1.97 -17.77
N GLN A 592 17.31 -2.12 -17.25
CA GLN A 592 17.89 -1.22 -16.24
C GLN A 592 18.10 0.24 -16.69
N ASN A 593 17.90 0.58 -17.97
CA ASN A 593 18.09 1.94 -18.49
C ASN A 593 16.83 2.82 -18.33
N GLY A 594 15.69 2.23 -18.00
CA GLY A 594 14.46 2.97 -17.70
C GLY A 594 13.58 3.27 -18.93
N ALA A 595 12.32 3.61 -18.67
CA ALA A 595 11.53 4.38 -19.62
C ALA A 595 11.94 5.87 -19.55
N THR A 596 12.04 6.53 -20.70
CA THR A 596 12.34 7.97 -20.80
C THR A 596 11.13 8.70 -21.37
N LEU A 597 10.60 9.65 -20.61
CA LEU A 597 9.49 10.52 -21.03
C LEU A 597 9.98 11.95 -21.35
N SER A 598 9.16 12.67 -22.12
CA SER A 598 9.41 14.04 -22.57
C SER A 598 9.04 15.05 -21.47
N THR A 599 10.03 15.81 -21.00
CA THR A 599 9.84 16.95 -20.07
C THR A 599 9.58 18.29 -20.79
N MET A 600 9.31 18.23 -22.10
CA MET A 600 9.11 19.41 -22.93
C MET A 600 7.62 19.78 -22.99
N MET A 601 7.25 20.91 -22.38
CA MET A 601 5.91 21.50 -22.45
C MET A 601 5.32 21.42 -23.89
N PRO A 602 4.13 20.80 -24.08
CA PRO A 602 3.12 20.50 -23.07
C PRO A 602 3.25 19.16 -22.32
N PHE A 603 4.34 18.39 -22.53
CA PHE A 603 4.51 17.07 -21.94
C PHE A 603 5.18 17.09 -20.55
N SER A 604 4.84 16.10 -19.73
CA SER A 604 5.42 15.79 -18.43
C SER A 604 5.86 14.31 -18.36
N ASP A 605 6.86 14.03 -17.53
CA ASP A 605 7.31 12.69 -17.12
C ASP A 605 6.68 12.19 -15.81
N ASN A 606 6.04 13.09 -15.06
CA ASN A 606 5.21 12.76 -13.89
C ASN A 606 3.72 12.82 -14.23
N PHE A 607 2.92 12.00 -13.54
CA PHE A 607 1.48 11.89 -13.68
C PHE A 607 0.77 13.21 -13.36
N GLY A 608 -0.06 13.65 -14.31
CA GLY A 608 -0.89 14.84 -14.19
C GLY A 608 -2.31 14.57 -14.66
N CYS A 609 -3.28 14.84 -13.79
CA CYS A 609 -4.70 14.66 -14.04
C CYS A 609 -5.19 15.54 -15.21
N ASN A 610 -5.60 14.92 -16.32
CA ASN A 610 -5.93 15.54 -17.62
C ASN A 610 -4.73 16.16 -18.37
N GLU A 611 -3.49 15.76 -18.06
CA GLU A 611 -2.28 16.23 -18.73
C GLU A 611 -1.82 15.31 -19.89
N PHE A 612 -0.70 15.65 -20.51
CA PHE A 612 -0.10 14.90 -21.62
C PHE A 612 1.29 14.38 -21.25
N GLY A 613 1.54 13.11 -21.56
CA GLY A 613 2.89 12.54 -21.59
C GLY A 613 3.36 12.32 -23.02
N GLU A 614 4.65 12.10 -23.21
CA GLU A 614 5.21 11.57 -24.45
C GLU A 614 6.35 10.61 -24.09
N LEU A 615 6.15 9.32 -24.36
CA LEU A 615 7.16 8.28 -24.18
C LEU A 615 8.16 8.36 -25.34
N LEU A 616 9.42 8.62 -25.01
CA LEU A 616 10.51 8.80 -25.98
C LEU A 616 11.25 7.49 -26.24
N SER A 617 11.51 6.70 -25.20
CA SER A 617 12.16 5.39 -25.31
C SER A 617 11.87 4.47 -24.14
N VAL A 618 11.81 3.16 -24.40
CA VAL A 618 11.87 2.06 -23.43
C VAL A 618 12.38 0.81 -24.15
N ASN A 619 13.34 0.10 -23.58
CA ASN A 619 13.80 -1.20 -24.07
C ASN A 619 13.34 -2.27 -23.08
N PHE A 620 12.64 -3.29 -23.57
CA PHE A 620 12.25 -4.48 -22.82
C PHE A 620 13.31 -5.57 -23.03
N GLU A 621 13.70 -6.29 -21.98
CA GLU A 621 14.72 -7.34 -22.05
C GLU A 621 14.20 -8.63 -21.39
N GLY A 622 14.21 -9.73 -22.14
CA GLY A 622 13.71 -11.01 -21.66
C GLY A 622 13.56 -12.06 -22.77
N ASP A 623 13.62 -13.32 -22.38
CA ASP A 623 13.34 -14.45 -23.28
C ASP A 623 11.81 -14.58 -23.48
N TYR A 624 11.40 -14.78 -24.73
CA TYR A 624 9.99 -14.99 -25.10
C TYR A 624 9.88 -16.05 -26.19
N ILE A 625 8.78 -16.80 -26.18
CA ILE A 625 8.48 -17.86 -27.15
C ILE A 625 7.30 -17.43 -28.01
N LEU A 626 7.53 -17.23 -29.31
CA LEU A 626 6.46 -17.01 -30.28
C LEU A 626 5.80 -18.33 -30.70
N THR A 627 4.54 -18.47 -30.34
CA THR A 627 3.60 -19.49 -30.83
C THR A 627 2.76 -18.91 -31.98
N TYR A 628 2.46 -19.76 -32.97
CA TYR A 628 1.74 -19.39 -34.19
C TYR A 628 0.50 -20.28 -34.30
N GLY A 629 -0.66 -19.66 -34.54
CA GLY A 629 -1.96 -20.33 -34.64
C GLY A 629 -3.09 -19.31 -34.71
N CYS A 630 -4.34 -19.76 -34.87
CA CYS A 630 -5.47 -18.84 -34.99
C CYS A 630 -5.81 -18.15 -33.67
N THR A 631 -5.84 -16.82 -33.66
CA THR A 631 -6.10 -16.01 -32.45
C THR A 631 -7.55 -15.51 -32.31
N ASP A 632 -8.45 -15.77 -33.27
CA ASP A 632 -9.87 -15.39 -33.15
C ASP A 632 -10.64 -16.45 -32.34
N SER A 633 -11.14 -16.06 -31.17
CA SER A 633 -11.94 -16.91 -30.27
C SER A 633 -13.27 -17.42 -30.86
N ASN A 634 -13.70 -16.88 -32.00
CA ASN A 634 -14.86 -17.35 -32.75
C ASN A 634 -14.51 -18.45 -33.79
N ALA A 635 -13.22 -18.76 -33.96
CA ALA A 635 -12.75 -19.78 -34.89
C ALA A 635 -12.75 -21.20 -34.28
N CYS A 636 -12.98 -22.18 -35.15
CA CYS A 636 -13.03 -23.61 -34.83
C CYS A 636 -11.68 -24.25 -34.49
N ASN A 637 -10.60 -23.57 -34.83
CA ASN A 637 -9.22 -23.92 -34.48
C ASN A 637 -8.54 -22.76 -33.75
N TYR A 638 -9.32 -21.97 -33.00
CA TYR A 638 -8.76 -21.04 -32.02
C TYR A 638 -7.75 -21.77 -31.14
N ASP A 639 -6.55 -21.22 -31.07
CA ASP A 639 -5.45 -21.72 -30.26
C ASP A 639 -5.21 -20.67 -29.16
N ASP A 640 -5.63 -21.00 -27.95
CA ASP A 640 -5.48 -20.15 -26.77
C ASP A 640 -4.01 -19.95 -26.38
N THR A 641 -3.10 -20.79 -26.90
CA THR A 641 -1.66 -20.63 -26.72
C THR A 641 -0.99 -19.80 -27.81
N ALA A 642 -1.70 -19.41 -28.89
CA ALA A 642 -1.11 -18.71 -30.03
C ALA A 642 -0.96 -17.19 -29.81
N ILE A 643 0.28 -16.71 -29.98
CA ILE A 643 0.66 -15.30 -29.78
C ILE A 643 0.55 -14.48 -31.07
N MET A 644 0.69 -15.10 -32.24
CA MET A 644 0.48 -14.44 -33.53
C MET A 644 -0.35 -15.29 -34.49
N ASP A 645 -1.32 -14.65 -35.15
CA ASP A 645 -2.12 -15.25 -36.21
C ASP A 645 -1.23 -15.67 -37.40
N ASP A 646 -1.43 -16.90 -37.88
CA ASP A 646 -0.76 -17.50 -39.03
C ASP A 646 -1.67 -17.62 -40.27
N ASP A 647 -2.79 -16.88 -40.28
CA ASP A 647 -3.90 -16.96 -41.26
C ASP A 647 -4.58 -18.35 -41.29
N SER A 648 -4.43 -19.19 -40.25
CA SER A 648 -5.01 -20.54 -40.22
C SER A 648 -6.47 -20.61 -39.76
N CYS A 649 -7.08 -19.49 -39.35
CA CYS A 649 -8.44 -19.47 -38.80
C CYS A 649 -9.51 -20.08 -39.74
N THR A 650 -10.24 -21.06 -39.21
CA THR A 650 -11.39 -21.72 -39.83
C THR A 650 -12.64 -21.48 -38.98
N TYR A 651 -13.80 -21.27 -39.61
CA TYR A 651 -15.04 -20.91 -38.92
C TYR A 651 -16.11 -21.99 -39.08
N GLY A 652 -17.11 -21.95 -38.21
CA GLY A 652 -18.21 -22.91 -38.21
C GLY A 652 -18.99 -22.91 -39.53
N GLN A 653 -19.63 -24.04 -39.82
CA GLN A 653 -20.58 -24.14 -40.93
C GLN A 653 -21.98 -24.42 -40.40
N THR A 654 -22.99 -24.14 -41.23
CA THR A 654 -24.39 -24.48 -40.91
C THR A 654 -24.61 -25.98 -41.05
N TRP A 655 -25.19 -26.58 -40.01
CA TRP A 655 -25.67 -27.96 -40.00
C TRP A 655 -27.19 -27.97 -39.81
N TYR A 656 -27.85 -28.99 -40.35
CA TYR A 656 -29.30 -29.10 -40.49
C TYR A 656 -29.78 -30.35 -39.75
N ALA A 657 -30.84 -30.23 -38.96
CA ALA A 657 -31.30 -31.32 -38.10
C ALA A 657 -31.84 -32.51 -38.91
N ASP A 658 -31.29 -33.70 -38.64
CA ASP A 658 -31.66 -35.00 -39.19
C ASP A 658 -32.32 -35.80 -38.04
N SER A 659 -33.64 -35.64 -37.92
CA SER A 659 -34.39 -36.12 -36.74
C SER A 659 -34.87 -37.56 -36.86
N ASP A 660 -34.87 -38.10 -38.08
CA ASP A 660 -35.35 -39.44 -38.40
C ASP A 660 -34.24 -40.40 -38.87
N GLY A 661 -33.05 -39.87 -39.21
CA GLY A 661 -31.82 -40.61 -39.45
C GLY A 661 -31.59 -41.02 -40.90
N ASP A 662 -32.25 -40.38 -41.87
CA ASP A 662 -32.13 -40.74 -43.29
C ASP A 662 -30.92 -40.08 -44.01
N GLY A 663 -30.27 -39.11 -43.36
CA GLY A 663 -29.09 -38.39 -43.87
C GLY A 663 -29.40 -37.07 -44.61
N LEU A 664 -30.67 -36.65 -44.62
CA LEU A 664 -31.13 -35.36 -45.10
C LEU A 664 -31.46 -34.45 -43.90
N GLY A 665 -31.22 -33.14 -44.02
CA GLY A 665 -31.35 -32.22 -42.91
C GLY A 665 -32.41 -31.14 -43.17
N ASN A 666 -33.19 -30.83 -42.14
CA ASN A 666 -34.28 -29.87 -42.22
C ASN A 666 -33.78 -28.42 -42.43
N PRO A 667 -34.08 -27.75 -43.56
CA PRO A 667 -33.61 -26.40 -43.86
C PRO A 667 -34.15 -25.31 -42.91
N ASN A 668 -35.16 -25.62 -42.09
CA ASN A 668 -35.74 -24.71 -41.10
C ASN A 668 -35.25 -24.97 -39.67
N SER A 669 -34.40 -25.98 -39.45
CA SER A 669 -33.86 -26.33 -38.13
C SER A 669 -32.35 -26.49 -38.23
N THR A 670 -31.63 -25.43 -37.88
CA THR A 670 -30.17 -25.31 -38.08
C THR A 670 -29.42 -25.01 -36.80
N ILE A 671 -28.16 -25.45 -36.76
CA ILE A 671 -27.12 -24.96 -35.84
C ILE A 671 -25.91 -24.49 -36.64
N GLU A 672 -25.06 -23.69 -36.01
CA GLU A 672 -23.74 -23.32 -36.54
C GLU A 672 -22.69 -24.00 -35.66
N ALA A 673 -21.86 -24.85 -36.25
CA ALA A 673 -20.90 -25.67 -35.50
C ALA A 673 -19.68 -26.04 -36.35
N CYS A 674 -18.56 -26.27 -35.65
CA CYS A 674 -17.27 -26.61 -36.25
C CYS A 674 -17.21 -28.04 -36.80
N ASN A 675 -17.88 -28.96 -36.13
CA ASN A 675 -17.95 -30.37 -36.49
C ASN A 675 -19.41 -30.80 -36.64
N GLN A 676 -19.63 -31.97 -37.24
CA GLN A 676 -20.96 -32.55 -37.35
C GLN A 676 -21.46 -32.98 -35.97
N GLU A 677 -22.47 -32.30 -35.43
CA GLU A 677 -23.15 -32.74 -34.22
C GLU A 677 -24.03 -33.98 -34.47
N PRO A 678 -24.16 -34.91 -33.50
CA PRO A 678 -25.05 -36.06 -33.63
C PRO A 678 -26.51 -35.64 -33.87
N GLY A 679 -27.14 -36.19 -34.92
CA GLY A 679 -28.50 -35.80 -35.33
C GLY A 679 -28.55 -34.53 -36.20
N PHE A 680 -27.43 -34.10 -36.76
CA PHE A 680 -27.36 -33.05 -37.77
C PHE A 680 -26.51 -33.48 -38.97
N VAL A 681 -26.80 -32.96 -40.16
CA VAL A 681 -26.07 -33.21 -41.41
C VAL A 681 -25.80 -31.90 -42.17
N ALA A 682 -24.82 -31.90 -43.07
CA ALA A 682 -24.48 -30.72 -43.88
C ALA A 682 -25.43 -30.51 -45.08
N ASN A 683 -26.30 -31.48 -45.36
CA ASN A 683 -27.30 -31.42 -46.43
C ASN A 683 -28.60 -30.77 -45.92
N ASN A 684 -29.25 -29.93 -46.73
CA ASN A 684 -30.47 -29.20 -46.36
C ASN A 684 -31.70 -29.54 -47.21
N ASP A 685 -31.65 -30.67 -47.93
CA ASP A 685 -32.66 -31.09 -48.91
C ASP A 685 -33.89 -31.80 -48.30
N ASP A 686 -34.11 -31.79 -46.97
CA ASP A 686 -35.24 -32.49 -46.34
C ASP A 686 -36.53 -31.65 -46.22
N PRO A 687 -37.63 -31.99 -46.93
CA PRO A 687 -38.94 -31.39 -46.75
C PRO A 687 -39.84 -32.10 -45.70
N CYS A 688 -39.41 -33.23 -45.14
CA CYS A 688 -40.23 -34.20 -44.40
C CYS A 688 -39.52 -34.74 -43.11
N PRO A 689 -39.23 -33.88 -42.12
CA PRO A 689 -38.28 -34.12 -41.02
C PRO A 689 -38.67 -35.14 -39.93
N ASP A 690 -39.72 -35.91 -40.14
CA ASP A 690 -40.27 -36.87 -39.17
C ASP A 690 -40.46 -38.28 -39.80
N THR A 691 -39.88 -38.56 -40.97
CA THR A 691 -40.19 -39.74 -41.81
C THR A 691 -38.97 -40.38 -42.53
N ALA A 692 -38.26 -41.25 -41.81
CA ALA A 692 -36.98 -41.91 -42.16
C ALA A 692 -36.89 -42.76 -43.47
N ASN A 693 -37.91 -42.71 -44.35
CA ASN A 693 -38.00 -43.49 -45.58
C ASN A 693 -38.07 -42.59 -46.83
N ASN A 694 -37.71 -41.31 -46.73
CA ASN A 694 -38.01 -40.34 -47.79
C ASN A 694 -36.76 -39.72 -48.49
N PRO A 695 -36.21 -40.40 -49.51
CA PRO A 695 -35.13 -39.82 -50.32
C PRO A 695 -35.65 -38.64 -51.18
N ASN A 696 -35.52 -37.42 -50.66
CA ASN A 696 -35.61 -36.14 -51.38
C ASN A 696 -36.92 -35.87 -52.19
N ASN A 697 -38.08 -36.46 -51.85
CA ASN A 697 -39.31 -36.19 -52.61
C ASN A 697 -40.60 -36.25 -51.76
N THR A 698 -41.62 -35.44 -52.04
CA THR A 698 -42.90 -35.62 -51.33
C THR A 698 -43.57 -36.93 -51.74
N THR A 699 -43.81 -37.86 -50.81
CA THR A 699 -44.60 -39.08 -51.04
C THR A 699 -45.94 -38.72 -51.68
N ILE A 700 -46.28 -39.43 -52.76
CA ILE A 700 -47.57 -39.31 -53.44
C ILE A 700 -48.46 -40.44 -52.90
N TRP A 701 -49.46 -40.08 -52.12
CA TRP A 701 -50.48 -40.99 -51.63
C TRP A 701 -51.61 -41.07 -52.65
N TYR A 702 -51.96 -42.28 -53.06
CA TYR A 702 -53.04 -42.61 -53.98
C TYR A 702 -54.28 -42.97 -53.16
N PHE A 703 -55.46 -42.52 -53.60
CA PHE A 703 -56.72 -42.89 -52.97
C PHE A 703 -57.01 -44.37 -53.19
N ASP A 704 -57.39 -45.06 -52.13
CA ASP A 704 -57.83 -46.46 -52.10
C ASP A 704 -59.33 -46.44 -51.75
N GLY A 705 -60.17 -46.61 -52.77
CA GLY A 705 -61.60 -46.33 -52.71
C GLY A 705 -62.46 -47.44 -52.11
N ASP A 706 -61.95 -48.67 -52.10
CA ASP A 706 -62.65 -49.84 -51.56
C ASP A 706 -61.92 -50.56 -50.40
N GLN A 707 -60.68 -50.13 -50.11
CA GLN A 707 -59.83 -50.52 -48.98
C GLN A 707 -59.19 -51.92 -49.14
N ASP A 708 -58.73 -52.25 -50.36
CA ASP A 708 -57.97 -53.48 -50.66
C ASP A 708 -56.45 -53.37 -50.39
N GLY A 709 -55.92 -52.16 -50.26
CA GLY A 709 -54.50 -51.85 -50.06
C GLY A 709 -53.76 -51.41 -51.33
N LEU A 710 -54.45 -51.21 -52.45
CA LEU A 710 -53.89 -50.76 -53.73
C LEU A 710 -54.53 -49.43 -54.18
N GLY A 711 -53.76 -48.57 -54.85
CA GLY A 711 -54.23 -47.25 -55.24
C GLY A 711 -55.06 -47.25 -56.52
N ASP A 712 -56.26 -46.68 -56.49
CA ASP A 712 -57.25 -46.66 -57.59
C ASP A 712 -56.68 -46.15 -58.93
N ILE A 713 -56.70 -46.98 -59.98
CA ILE A 713 -56.39 -46.57 -61.37
C ILE A 713 -57.65 -46.47 -62.23
N VAL A 714 -57.89 -45.30 -62.84
CA VAL A 714 -58.93 -45.14 -63.88
C VAL A 714 -58.31 -44.66 -65.19
N ASN A 715 -58.41 -45.48 -66.24
CA ASN A 715 -57.83 -45.25 -67.58
C ASN A 715 -56.30 -44.99 -67.57
N GLY A 716 -55.56 -45.65 -66.68
CA GLY A 716 -54.10 -45.52 -66.58
C GLY A 716 -53.61 -44.24 -65.89
N ALA A 717 -54.46 -43.61 -65.09
CA ALA A 717 -54.12 -42.48 -64.23
C ALA A 717 -54.77 -42.67 -62.84
N PRO A 718 -54.16 -42.15 -61.76
CA PRO A 718 -54.73 -42.25 -60.42
C PRO A 718 -56.04 -41.46 -60.30
N VAL A 719 -57.02 -41.99 -59.57
CA VAL A 719 -58.31 -41.32 -59.34
C VAL A 719 -58.13 -40.01 -58.56
N PHE A 720 -57.37 -40.06 -57.48
CA PHE A 720 -57.04 -38.91 -56.64
C PHE A 720 -55.69 -39.11 -55.96
N THR A 721 -54.96 -38.02 -55.72
CA THR A 721 -53.66 -38.06 -55.04
C THR A 721 -53.50 -36.91 -54.03
N ILE A 722 -52.77 -37.19 -52.95
CA ILE A 722 -52.28 -36.21 -51.99
C ILE A 722 -50.75 -36.32 -51.96
N ALA A 723 -50.05 -35.22 -52.24
CA ALA A 723 -48.60 -35.15 -52.04
C ALA A 723 -48.30 -34.59 -50.64
N GLY A 724 -47.52 -35.31 -49.83
CA GLY A 724 -47.12 -34.88 -48.50
C GLY A 724 -46.49 -35.98 -47.64
N CYS A 725 -45.73 -35.58 -46.62
CA CYS A 725 -44.98 -36.48 -45.75
C CYS A 725 -45.88 -37.38 -44.88
N ASN A 726 -47.03 -36.84 -44.45
CA ASN A 726 -47.94 -37.52 -43.52
C ASN A 726 -48.92 -38.43 -44.25
N TYR A 727 -49.13 -39.62 -43.71
CA TYR A 727 -50.16 -40.54 -44.14
C TYR A 727 -51.56 -39.87 -44.06
N PRO A 728 -52.31 -39.70 -45.17
CA PRO A 728 -53.54 -38.91 -45.16
C PRO A 728 -54.72 -39.55 -44.41
N GLY A 729 -54.69 -40.88 -44.22
CA GLY A 729 -55.76 -41.66 -43.60
C GLY A 729 -55.89 -43.04 -44.28
N GLU A 730 -56.72 -43.91 -43.70
CA GLU A 730 -56.90 -45.31 -44.12
C GLU A 730 -57.42 -45.48 -45.56
N ASP A 731 -58.03 -44.43 -46.15
CA ASP A 731 -58.51 -44.40 -47.54
C ASP A 731 -57.39 -44.07 -48.58
N PHE A 732 -56.12 -44.29 -48.23
CA PHE A 732 -54.96 -43.99 -49.07
C PHE A 732 -53.84 -45.01 -48.91
N VAL A 733 -53.04 -45.20 -49.98
CA VAL A 733 -51.83 -46.03 -50.01
C VAL A 733 -50.70 -45.37 -50.83
N ASP A 734 -49.48 -45.91 -50.77
CA ASP A 734 -48.27 -45.38 -51.44
C ASP A 734 -47.95 -46.05 -52.78
N ASN A 735 -48.74 -47.04 -53.19
CA ASN A 735 -48.66 -47.72 -54.48
C ASN A 735 -49.81 -47.27 -55.42
N LEU A 736 -49.62 -47.47 -56.73
CA LEU A 736 -50.63 -47.19 -57.76
C LEU A 736 -50.74 -48.42 -58.66
N ASP A 737 -51.32 -49.48 -58.09
CA ASP A 737 -51.32 -50.81 -58.68
C ASP A 737 -52.72 -51.48 -58.68
N ASP A 738 -53.80 -50.76 -58.37
CA ASP A 738 -55.16 -51.33 -58.41
C ASP A 738 -55.78 -51.32 -59.83
N PRO A 739 -56.10 -52.48 -60.43
CA PRO A 739 -56.89 -52.56 -61.66
C PRO A 739 -58.41 -52.46 -61.43
N CYS A 740 -58.90 -52.54 -60.18
CA CYS A 740 -60.30 -52.76 -59.83
C CYS A 740 -60.89 -51.76 -58.79
N PRO A 741 -61.02 -50.44 -59.10
CA PRO A 741 -61.23 -49.35 -58.10
C PRO A 741 -62.55 -49.29 -57.32
N ASN A 742 -63.34 -50.37 -57.32
CA ASN A 742 -64.63 -50.49 -56.64
C ASN A 742 -64.93 -51.96 -56.20
N ASP A 743 -63.96 -52.87 -56.25
CA ASP A 743 -64.06 -54.26 -55.79
C ASP A 743 -62.89 -54.63 -54.85
N PRO A 744 -63.11 -54.62 -53.51
CA PRO A 744 -62.06 -54.88 -52.53
C PRO A 744 -61.61 -56.35 -52.44
N THR A 745 -62.02 -57.17 -53.40
CA THR A 745 -61.51 -58.54 -53.59
C THR A 745 -60.53 -58.65 -54.76
N ASN A 746 -60.37 -57.57 -55.54
CA ASN A 746 -59.54 -57.50 -56.74
C ASN A 746 -59.75 -58.70 -57.68
N SER A 747 -61.03 -59.06 -57.92
CA SER A 747 -61.38 -60.28 -58.63
C SER A 747 -61.29 -60.09 -60.15
N ASP A 748 -60.10 -60.34 -60.69
CA ASP A 748 -59.84 -60.60 -62.12
C ASP A 748 -59.23 -62.02 -62.23
N ILE A 749 -60.10 -63.04 -62.22
CA ILE A 749 -59.68 -64.45 -62.05
C ILE A 749 -58.98 -65.02 -63.31
N ASP A 750 -59.28 -64.52 -64.51
CA ASP A 750 -58.64 -64.94 -65.75
C ASP A 750 -57.63 -63.93 -66.33
N GLY A 751 -57.51 -62.74 -65.74
CA GLY A 751 -56.44 -61.77 -65.99
C GLY A 751 -56.65 -60.95 -67.27
N ASP A 752 -57.91 -60.65 -67.60
CA ASP A 752 -58.28 -59.96 -68.84
C ASP A 752 -58.36 -58.42 -68.70
N GLY A 753 -58.33 -57.91 -67.46
CA GLY A 753 -58.44 -56.49 -67.12
C GLY A 753 -59.87 -56.01 -66.88
N ILE A 754 -60.82 -56.92 -66.62
CA ILE A 754 -62.20 -56.62 -66.24
C ILE A 754 -62.55 -57.38 -64.95
N CYS A 755 -62.96 -56.63 -63.93
CA CYS A 755 -63.21 -57.17 -62.59
C CYS A 755 -64.60 -57.87 -62.52
N ASP A 756 -64.63 -59.21 -62.64
CA ASP A 756 -65.80 -60.04 -62.36
C ASP A 756 -65.45 -61.46 -61.84
N ILE A 757 -66.47 -62.26 -61.47
CA ILE A 757 -66.31 -63.46 -60.62
C ILE A 757 -66.84 -64.80 -61.18
N ASP A 758 -67.37 -64.92 -62.42
CA ASP A 758 -67.61 -66.25 -63.03
C ASP A 758 -68.00 -66.28 -64.54
N ASP A 759 -67.38 -67.19 -65.30
CA ASP A 759 -67.57 -67.42 -66.75
C ASP A 759 -68.88 -68.18 -67.11
N ASN A 760 -69.34 -68.07 -68.37
CA ASN A 760 -70.37 -68.94 -68.95
C ASN A 760 -70.05 -69.37 -70.40
N CYS A 761 -69.14 -70.34 -70.52
CA CYS A 761 -69.02 -71.36 -71.58
C CYS A 761 -70.08 -71.32 -72.71
N VAL A 762 -69.67 -70.90 -73.92
CA VAL A 762 -70.53 -70.85 -75.11
C VAL A 762 -70.49 -72.17 -75.95
N GLY A 763 -70.52 -73.34 -75.29
CA GLY A 763 -70.70 -74.66 -75.95
C GLY A 763 -70.28 -75.91 -75.14
N GLN A 764 -71.12 -76.95 -75.13
CA GLN A 764 -71.03 -78.17 -74.28
C GLN A 764 -71.39 -79.47 -75.07
N LEU A 765 -70.98 -80.69 -74.70
CA LEU A 765 -69.85 -81.24 -73.91
C LEU A 765 -69.87 -82.78 -74.10
N ASP A 766 -68.80 -83.52 -73.78
CA ASP A 766 -68.87 -84.97 -73.52
C ASP A 766 -67.80 -85.57 -72.60
N ALA A 767 -67.79 -86.91 -72.44
CA ALA A 767 -66.98 -87.62 -71.46
C ALA A 767 -66.65 -89.09 -71.85
N ILE A 768 -65.47 -89.48 -72.33
CA ILE A 768 -64.55 -88.95 -73.35
C ILE A 768 -63.88 -87.57 -73.16
N GLY A 769 -64.55 -86.44 -73.44
CA GLY A 769 -63.96 -85.09 -73.46
C GLY A 769 -63.94 -84.38 -74.83
N GLU A 770 -64.69 -84.85 -75.84
CA GLU A 770 -65.15 -83.97 -76.90
C GLU A 770 -66.28 -83.03 -76.40
N CYS A 771 -67.08 -82.59 -77.34
CA CYS A 771 -68.30 -81.85 -77.17
C CYS A 771 -69.48 -82.62 -77.81
N ASN A 772 -69.61 -83.99 -77.70
CA ASN A 772 -70.86 -84.85 -77.68
C ASN A 772 -70.62 -86.44 -77.81
N GLY A 773 -70.64 -87.30 -76.74
CA GLY A 773 -70.17 -88.74 -76.72
C GLY A 773 -69.69 -89.42 -75.38
N ASN A 774 -69.69 -90.77 -75.23
CA ASN A 774 -69.56 -91.50 -73.92
C ASN A 774 -68.83 -92.90 -73.89
N CYS A 775 -68.30 -93.36 -72.74
CA CYS A 775 -67.80 -94.76 -72.51
C CYS A 775 -67.90 -95.26 -71.04
N GLU A 776 -68.13 -96.57 -70.80
CA GLU A 776 -68.60 -97.17 -69.52
C GLU A 776 -67.61 -98.20 -68.86
N ALA A 777 -66.31 -97.91 -68.72
CA ALA A 777 -65.30 -98.93 -68.37
C ALA A 777 -64.46 -98.78 -67.08
N ASP A 778 -64.33 -97.60 -66.46
CA ASP A 778 -63.60 -97.42 -65.17
C ASP A 778 -64.37 -98.12 -64.03
N GLN A 779 -63.78 -99.17 -63.43
CA GLN A 779 -64.44 -100.00 -62.41
C GLN A 779 -63.74 -100.02 -61.03
N ASP A 780 -62.51 -99.52 -60.90
CA ASP A 780 -61.82 -99.38 -59.60
C ASP A 780 -61.67 -97.93 -59.11
N GLY A 781 -61.92 -96.93 -59.97
CA GLY A 781 -62.12 -95.53 -59.59
C GLY A 781 -60.84 -94.72 -59.46
N ASP A 782 -59.77 -95.07 -60.19
CA ASP A 782 -58.52 -94.31 -60.24
C ASP A 782 -58.51 -93.16 -61.26
N LEU A 783 -59.61 -93.01 -62.03
CA LEU A 783 -59.83 -92.03 -63.12
C LEU A 783 -59.13 -92.37 -64.45
N ILE A 784 -58.76 -93.63 -64.68
CA ILE A 784 -58.40 -94.18 -65.98
C ILE A 784 -59.43 -95.26 -66.39
N CYS A 785 -59.91 -95.21 -67.64
CA CYS A 785 -60.90 -96.16 -68.14
C CYS A 785 -60.26 -97.46 -68.69
N ASP A 786 -59.84 -98.38 -67.81
CA ASP A 786 -59.58 -99.80 -68.14
C ASP A 786 -60.04 -100.79 -67.06
N ASP A 787 -59.87 -102.11 -67.28
CA ASP A 787 -60.59 -103.16 -66.53
C ASP A 787 -59.74 -104.27 -65.86
N ILE A 788 -58.41 -104.36 -66.04
CA ILE A 788 -57.60 -105.52 -65.56
C ILE A 788 -56.12 -105.19 -65.15
N ASP A 789 -55.90 -105.19 -63.83
CA ASP A 789 -54.87 -105.90 -63.02
C ASP A 789 -53.33 -105.76 -63.18
N GLU A 790 -52.74 -105.83 -61.98
CA GLU A 790 -51.51 -106.55 -61.54
C GLU A 790 -50.08 -106.02 -61.83
N CYS A 791 -49.36 -105.94 -60.69
CA CYS A 791 -47.92 -105.79 -60.50
C CYS A 791 -47.01 -106.43 -61.57
N VAL A 792 -45.97 -105.70 -62.00
CA VAL A 792 -44.79 -106.30 -62.64
C VAL A 792 -43.47 -105.87 -62.01
N GLY A 793 -43.26 -106.32 -60.77
CA GLY A 793 -42.01 -106.98 -60.43
C GLY A 793 -42.28 -108.48 -60.36
N THR A 794 -41.34 -109.33 -60.77
CA THR A 794 -41.31 -110.72 -60.30
C THR A 794 -40.01 -111.00 -59.58
N PHE A 795 -40.13 -111.96 -58.69
CA PHE A 795 -39.41 -112.04 -57.44
C PHE A 795 -39.21 -113.56 -57.19
N ASP A 796 -38.15 -113.95 -56.50
CA ASP A 796 -37.46 -115.21 -56.84
C ASP A 796 -38.10 -116.49 -56.25
N ASN A 797 -37.54 -117.64 -56.63
CA ASN A 797 -38.11 -118.96 -56.32
C ASN A 797 -37.96 -119.38 -54.83
N CYS A 798 -37.62 -118.45 -53.92
CA CYS A 798 -37.74 -118.58 -52.47
C CYS A 798 -38.46 -117.40 -51.77
N GLY A 799 -38.98 -116.41 -52.52
CA GLY A 799 -40.00 -115.48 -52.02
C GLY A 799 -39.50 -114.31 -51.17
N VAL A 800 -38.57 -113.51 -51.70
CA VAL A 800 -38.96 -112.10 -51.90
C VAL A 800 -39.58 -112.07 -53.26
#